data_AF-A1SXS0-F1
#
_entry.id   AF-A1SXS0-F1
#
_cell.length_a   1.000
_cell.length_b   1.000
_cell.length_c   1.000
_cell.angle_alpha   90.00
_cell.angle_beta   90.00
_cell.angle_gamma   90.00
#
_symmetry.space_group_name_H-M   'P 1'
#
loop_
_entity.id
_entity.type
_entity.pdbx_description
1 polymer ?
#
loop_
_entity_poly.entity_id
_entity_poly.type
_entity_poly.pdbx_seq_one_letter_code
_entity_poly.pdbx_strand_id
1 'polypeptide(L)'
;MTYKKNLLFFLLSLILFGCGGGDEPTIQSTPKIEINATVIDGYLKDAKVWLDINENFEFDVNEPFAVSGARGKVVLDVTGIDNPSSYPIVAQAVKDETIDESTGDFVTHNYVISAPKGEVSITPLSTLVHLYLEQNTNGVETPDGFSSKLSEAKDAVASSLGLNKDDVLGDYIEGRHNDVLYAAENIVASGVLPDEPSLLDNISNEITDSSQFSDDMRSVNENIKQSIEHVKSNDGMSFEEHLPVYNPVEQDKECRTGFVQDGVICVVDSDNDAIANNIDTDDDNDGIPDVDDTYPLTVEDTTDTGTDGIGNNSDTDNDNTVIPANVIPVANAGNNQTVDEQTAVTLSGSATDTDGTIAIYSWVQISGTTVLLNNANSVNANFISPTLTVSETLTFSLKAIDNEVASANDSISVTVDPVNSAPTVNVGSDQTVDEQKTVTLSGSATDSDGTIATYSWVQTGGTTVSLTDASSASARFTAPILTVSETLTFSLKAIDNEGASANDSIIVTVDSVNSAPTVNVGSDQTADEQKTVTLSGSATDSDGTIATYSWVQTGGTTVSLTDASSASASFTAPILTAAETLTFSLKAIDNEGASANDSISVTVESVNSAPTVNVGSDQTVDEQKTVTLSGSATDSDGTIATYSWVQTGGTTVSLTDASSASASFTAPILTAAETLTFSLKAIDNEGGSANDSISVTVNPVNSVKAVYSSVRAFAVLKDDGSVVTWGDRAEGGDSSYVTLDHIQTIYSNRAGFAALKDDGSVVTWGWGWSSIGGDSSYVTLENVQTIYSNRNVFAALKDDGSVVTWGSPDWGGDSSNVTLENIQTIYSNERAFAALKDDGSVVTWGYSVYGGDSSYVTLDHVQTIYSTSSAFAALKNDGSVVTWGYRAEGGDSSTVTLNHVQTIYSNRNAFAALKDDGSVVTWGRSNSGGYSSSVTLDHIETIYSNYYAFAALKDDGSVVTWGEGGGGGDSSTVTLDHVQTINSTKRAFAALKDDGSVVTWGEGGGGGDSSTVTLENVQKIYSTDYAFAALKDDGSVVTWGDSNSGGDSSTVTLENVQTIYSTSTDPVRTNVYSGAFAALKDDGSVVTWGGRDSGGDSSSVSDELSP
;
A
#
# COMPACT_ATOMS: atom_id res chain seq x y z
N MET A 1 -3.29 47.63 -20.94
CA MET A 1 -4.35 47.94 -21.93
C MET A 1 -3.83 47.60 -23.33
N THR A 2 -4.70 47.17 -24.26
CA THR A 2 -4.45 47.05 -25.74
C THR A 2 -3.23 46.25 -26.23
N TYR A 3 -3.30 45.33 -27.20
CA TYR A 3 -4.39 44.50 -27.74
C TYR A 3 -3.77 43.47 -28.74
N LYS A 4 -4.37 42.27 -28.87
CA LYS A 4 -4.39 41.42 -30.09
C LYS A 4 -3.09 40.77 -30.63
N LYS A 5 -3.12 39.43 -30.53
CA LYS A 5 -3.08 38.46 -31.66
C LYS A 5 -1.81 38.25 -32.53
N ASN A 6 -1.28 37.04 -32.38
CA ASN A 6 -1.21 35.97 -33.40
C ASN A 6 0.02 35.84 -34.35
N LEU A 7 0.46 34.56 -34.44
CA LEU A 7 0.98 33.84 -35.62
C LEU A 7 2.39 34.23 -36.16
N LEU A 8 3.27 33.30 -36.57
CA LEU A 8 3.36 31.84 -36.38
C LEU A 8 4.74 31.30 -36.89
N PHE A 9 5.00 30.00 -36.68
CA PHE A 9 5.97 29.11 -37.39
C PHE A 9 7.49 29.17 -37.08
N PHE A 10 8.01 28.01 -36.61
CA PHE A 10 9.26 27.31 -37.03
C PHE A 10 10.64 27.90 -36.62
N LEU A 11 11.69 27.10 -36.32
CA LEU A 11 11.80 25.64 -36.08
C LEU A 11 13.13 25.27 -35.35
N LEU A 12 13.10 24.17 -34.60
CA LEU A 12 14.19 23.21 -34.29
C LEU A 12 15.30 23.50 -33.23
N SER A 13 15.55 22.43 -32.45
CA SER A 13 16.82 21.91 -31.90
C SER A 13 17.64 22.67 -30.83
N LEU A 14 17.47 22.19 -29.59
CA LEU A 14 18.50 21.62 -28.68
C LEU A 14 19.54 22.52 -27.94
N ILE A 15 19.72 22.15 -26.65
CA ILE A 15 20.96 22.16 -25.82
C ILE A 15 21.28 23.40 -24.92
N LEU A 16 21.10 23.15 -23.61
CA LEU A 16 21.89 23.54 -22.40
C LEU A 16 21.84 24.93 -21.70
N PHE A 17 22.01 24.80 -20.37
CA PHE A 17 22.59 25.68 -19.32
C PHE A 17 21.94 26.99 -18.82
N GLY A 18 21.53 26.94 -17.54
CA GLY A 18 21.96 27.87 -16.48
C GLY A 18 21.12 29.13 -16.20
N CYS A 19 21.14 29.71 -14.98
CA CYS A 19 21.58 29.19 -13.67
C CYS A 19 21.05 30.11 -12.54
N GLY A 20 20.65 29.53 -11.40
CA GLY A 20 20.39 30.22 -10.12
C GLY A 20 19.11 31.07 -10.02
N GLY A 21 18.38 31.08 -8.89
CA GLY A 21 18.52 30.26 -7.69
C GLY A 21 17.63 30.75 -6.54
N GLY A 22 17.31 29.87 -5.59
CA GLY A 22 16.59 30.22 -4.34
C GLY A 22 15.07 30.02 -4.39
N ASP A 23 14.62 28.77 -4.20
CA ASP A 23 13.70 28.36 -3.12
C ASP A 23 13.50 26.82 -3.15
N GLU A 24 12.75 26.27 -2.20
CA GLU A 24 12.66 24.85 -1.86
C GLU A 24 12.28 23.92 -3.05
N PRO A 25 12.87 22.72 -3.17
CA PRO A 25 12.57 21.80 -4.27
C PRO A 25 11.21 21.12 -4.09
N THR A 26 10.15 21.77 -4.57
CA THR A 26 8.83 21.17 -4.73
C THR A 26 8.91 19.90 -5.58
N ILE A 27 8.37 18.80 -5.06
CA ILE A 27 8.20 17.55 -5.81
C ILE A 27 7.35 17.84 -7.05
N GLN A 28 7.89 17.63 -8.25
CA GLN A 28 7.07 17.57 -9.46
C GLN A 28 6.31 16.24 -9.45
N SER A 29 5.09 16.29 -8.92
CA SER A 29 4.13 15.19 -9.01
C SER A 29 3.93 14.79 -10.47
N THR A 30 3.83 13.48 -10.71
CA THR A 30 3.06 12.97 -11.86
C THR A 30 1.69 13.66 -11.90
N PRO A 31 1.12 13.95 -13.09
CA PRO A 31 -0.21 14.51 -13.17
C PRO A 31 -1.22 13.50 -12.63
N LYS A 32 -1.66 13.73 -11.39
CA LYS A 32 -2.61 12.87 -10.68
C LYS A 32 -3.89 12.72 -11.51
N ILE A 33 -4.33 11.49 -11.73
CA ILE A 33 -5.57 11.18 -12.44
C ILE A 33 -6.63 10.94 -11.36
N GLU A 34 -7.69 11.73 -11.38
CA GLU A 34 -8.70 11.76 -10.32
C GLU A 34 -10.10 11.54 -10.87
N ILE A 35 -10.83 10.55 -10.33
CA ILE A 35 -12.28 10.47 -10.51
C ILE A 35 -12.93 11.31 -9.41
N ASN A 36 -13.82 12.22 -9.83
CA ASN A 36 -14.64 13.02 -8.93
C ASN A 36 -16.04 12.39 -8.91
N ALA A 37 -16.42 11.79 -7.79
CA ALA A 37 -17.71 11.13 -7.61
C ALA A 37 -18.48 11.76 -6.43
N THR A 38 -19.78 11.45 -6.34
CA THR A 38 -20.68 11.99 -5.30
C THR A 38 -21.56 10.88 -4.72
N VAL A 39 -21.60 10.75 -3.39
CA VAL A 39 -22.35 9.71 -2.65
C VAL A 39 -23.69 10.26 -2.15
N ILE A 40 -24.76 9.50 -2.42
CA ILE A 40 -26.18 9.89 -2.43
C ILE A 40 -26.35 11.37 -2.70
N ASP A 41 -25.99 11.75 -3.93
CA ASP A 41 -26.14 13.09 -4.49
C ASP A 41 -25.58 14.27 -3.65
N GLY A 42 -24.71 13.93 -2.72
CA GLY A 42 -23.92 14.87 -1.96
C GLY A 42 -24.54 15.27 -0.64
N TYR A 43 -25.06 14.28 0.11
CA TYR A 43 -25.32 14.43 1.55
C TYR A 43 -24.71 13.34 2.44
N LEU A 44 -24.27 12.17 1.94
CA LEU A 44 -23.52 11.22 2.78
C LEU A 44 -22.07 11.65 2.96
N LYS A 45 -21.75 12.21 4.12
CA LYS A 45 -20.39 12.56 4.55
C LYS A 45 -19.82 11.47 5.45
N ASP A 46 -18.51 11.23 5.37
CA ASP A 46 -17.80 10.17 6.08
C ASP A 46 -18.29 8.74 5.72
N ALA A 47 -18.71 8.53 4.47
CA ALA A 47 -18.93 7.20 3.87
C ALA A 47 -17.63 6.70 3.22
N LYS A 48 -17.39 5.38 3.21
CA LYS A 48 -16.27 4.76 2.48
C LYS A 48 -16.64 4.65 1.01
N VAL A 49 -15.71 4.94 0.09
CA VAL A 49 -15.92 4.80 -1.36
C VAL A 49 -14.69 4.24 -2.03
N TRP A 50 -14.87 3.32 -2.98
CA TRP A 50 -13.78 2.74 -3.77
C TRP A 50 -14.17 2.49 -5.23
N LEU A 51 -13.16 2.43 -6.09
CA LEU A 51 -13.29 1.94 -7.47
C LEU A 51 -13.09 0.43 -7.45
N ASP A 52 -14.16 -0.32 -7.71
CA ASP A 52 -14.17 -1.79 -7.72
C ASP A 52 -13.56 -2.29 -9.05
N ILE A 53 -12.39 -2.93 -8.97
CA ILE A 53 -11.55 -3.31 -10.13
C ILE A 53 -11.80 -4.75 -10.57
N ASN A 54 -12.24 -5.62 -9.65
CA ASN A 54 -12.44 -7.04 -9.91
C ASN A 54 -13.93 -7.44 -10.06
N GLU A 55 -14.83 -6.48 -9.88
CA GLU A 55 -16.28 -6.57 -10.05
C GLU A 55 -16.96 -7.48 -9.00
N ASN A 56 -16.43 -7.49 -7.77
CA ASN A 56 -16.93 -8.30 -6.65
C ASN A 56 -17.69 -7.49 -5.56
N PHE A 57 -17.85 -6.17 -5.75
CA PHE A 57 -18.43 -5.21 -4.80
C PHE A 57 -17.74 -5.02 -3.44
N GLU A 58 -16.88 -5.92 -2.98
CA GLU A 58 -16.09 -5.79 -1.74
C GLU A 58 -14.95 -4.76 -1.89
N PHE A 59 -14.35 -4.32 -0.77
CA PHE A 59 -13.20 -3.41 -0.80
C PHE A 59 -11.87 -4.17 -0.74
N ASP A 60 -11.13 -4.17 -1.86
CA ASP A 60 -9.85 -4.86 -1.97
C ASP A 60 -8.64 -3.95 -1.74
N VAL A 61 -7.56 -4.50 -1.17
CA VAL A 61 -6.38 -3.72 -0.72
C VAL A 61 -5.60 -3.01 -1.84
N ASN A 62 -5.88 -3.36 -3.10
CA ASN A 62 -5.24 -2.81 -4.29
C ASN A 62 -6.07 -1.68 -4.96
N GLU A 63 -7.22 -1.33 -4.38
CA GLU A 63 -8.20 -0.45 -5.03
C GLU A 63 -8.10 1.01 -4.60
N PRO A 64 -8.31 1.98 -5.52
CA PRO A 64 -8.47 3.38 -5.19
C PRO A 64 -9.66 3.58 -4.25
N PHE A 65 -9.37 3.97 -3.01
CA PHE A 65 -10.39 4.31 -2.02
C PHE A 65 -10.21 5.73 -1.48
N ALA A 66 -11.31 6.32 -1.03
CA ALA A 66 -11.33 7.53 -0.23
C ALA A 66 -12.60 7.57 0.64
N VAL A 67 -12.65 8.53 1.56
CA VAL A 67 -13.83 8.79 2.39
C VAL A 67 -14.54 10.04 1.85
N SER A 68 -15.88 10.02 1.80
CA SER A 68 -16.66 11.13 1.28
C SER A 68 -16.57 12.37 2.17
N GLY A 69 -16.29 13.53 1.56
CA GLY A 69 -16.21 14.80 2.25
C GLY A 69 -17.56 15.48 2.44
N ALA A 70 -17.54 16.74 2.86
CA ALA A 70 -18.73 17.57 2.93
C ALA A 70 -19.43 17.69 1.57
N ARG A 71 -20.76 17.65 1.60
CA ARG A 71 -21.67 17.38 0.48
C ARG A 71 -21.33 16.10 -0.30
N GLY A 72 -21.03 15.02 0.42
CA GLY A 72 -20.77 13.66 -0.08
C GLY A 72 -19.78 13.54 -1.25
N LYS A 73 -18.91 14.54 -1.46
CA LYS A 73 -17.99 14.58 -2.59
C LYS A 73 -16.74 13.78 -2.28
N VAL A 74 -16.33 12.92 -3.22
CA VAL A 74 -15.16 12.06 -3.06
C VAL A 74 -14.25 12.18 -4.30
N VAL A 75 -12.94 12.08 -4.08
CA VAL A 75 -11.92 12.20 -5.11
C VAL A 75 -11.01 10.98 -5.02
N LEU A 76 -11.23 10.02 -5.92
CA LEU A 76 -10.45 8.77 -5.98
C LEU A 76 -9.17 9.00 -6.79
N ASP A 77 -8.02 8.63 -6.23
CA ASP A 77 -6.73 8.68 -6.95
C ASP A 77 -6.56 7.41 -7.79
N VAL A 78 -6.82 7.53 -9.09
CA VAL A 78 -6.74 6.42 -10.05
C VAL A 78 -5.44 6.45 -10.85
N THR A 79 -4.40 7.11 -10.32
CA THR A 79 -3.09 7.27 -10.97
C THR A 79 -2.35 5.95 -11.11
N GLY A 80 -2.49 5.32 -12.28
CA GLY A 80 -1.88 4.02 -12.62
C GLY A 80 -2.86 3.00 -13.21
N ILE A 81 -4.17 3.29 -13.20
CA ILE A 81 -5.19 2.45 -13.80
C ILE A 81 -5.45 2.90 -15.24
N ASP A 82 -5.40 1.96 -16.17
CA ASP A 82 -5.79 2.20 -17.56
C ASP A 82 -7.32 2.22 -17.67
N ASN A 83 -7.87 3.27 -18.29
CA ASN A 83 -9.31 3.47 -18.52
C ASN A 83 -10.19 3.28 -17.26
N PRO A 84 -9.98 4.04 -16.17
CA PRO A 84 -10.65 3.81 -14.88
C PRO A 84 -12.19 3.97 -14.93
N SER A 85 -12.75 4.51 -16.02
CA SER A 85 -14.20 4.58 -16.27
C SER A 85 -14.82 3.30 -16.86
N SER A 86 -14.09 2.20 -17.03
CA SER A 86 -14.68 0.87 -17.29
C SER A 86 -14.99 0.05 -16.04
N TYR A 87 -14.77 0.61 -14.86
CA TYR A 87 -14.98 -0.03 -13.56
C TYR A 87 -16.16 0.63 -12.82
N PRO A 88 -16.96 -0.12 -12.04
CA PRO A 88 -17.98 0.45 -11.17
C PRO A 88 -17.38 1.17 -9.96
N ILE A 89 -18.20 1.97 -9.27
CA ILE A 89 -17.81 2.67 -8.04
C ILE A 89 -18.78 2.25 -6.93
N VAL A 90 -18.25 1.80 -5.79
CA VAL A 90 -19.01 1.30 -4.64
C VAL A 90 -18.82 2.23 -3.45
N ALA A 91 -19.86 2.43 -2.66
CA ALA A 91 -19.80 3.17 -1.40
C ALA A 91 -20.56 2.43 -0.27
N GLN A 92 -19.93 2.35 0.90
CA GLN A 92 -20.52 1.84 2.14
C GLN A 92 -20.78 2.99 3.11
N ALA A 93 -22.03 3.15 3.52
CA ALA A 93 -22.43 3.93 4.67
C ALA A 93 -22.31 3.07 5.93
N VAL A 94 -21.65 3.57 6.97
CA VAL A 94 -21.38 2.83 8.22
C VAL A 94 -22.15 3.46 9.37
N LYS A 95 -22.91 2.62 10.08
CA LYS A 95 -23.69 3.00 11.26
C LYS A 95 -22.83 3.72 12.30
N ASP A 96 -23.36 4.80 12.87
CA ASP A 96 -22.71 5.64 13.88
C ASP A 96 -21.36 6.29 13.44
N GLU A 97 -20.93 6.14 12.18
CA GLU A 97 -19.73 6.78 11.59
C GLU A 97 -20.08 7.74 10.44
N THR A 98 -20.88 7.30 9.48
CA THR A 98 -21.34 8.11 8.34
C THR A 98 -22.47 9.06 8.75
N ILE A 99 -22.39 10.31 8.30
CA ILE A 99 -23.35 11.38 8.59
C ILE A 99 -24.20 11.65 7.34
N ASP A 100 -25.51 11.71 7.52
CA ASP A 100 -26.44 12.23 6.54
C ASP A 100 -26.57 13.76 6.75
N GLU A 101 -26.00 14.56 5.85
CA GLU A 101 -26.05 16.03 5.93
C GLU A 101 -27.41 16.64 5.55
N SER A 102 -28.41 15.85 5.12
CA SER A 102 -29.78 16.31 4.90
C SER A 102 -30.57 16.39 6.21
N THR A 103 -30.40 15.39 7.09
CA THR A 103 -30.99 15.33 8.44
C THR A 103 -30.09 16.00 9.48
N GLY A 104 -28.77 15.84 9.33
CA GLY A 104 -27.75 16.24 10.30
C GLY A 104 -27.34 15.15 11.29
N ASP A 105 -27.92 13.95 11.18
CA ASP A 105 -27.71 12.81 12.08
C ASP A 105 -26.81 11.73 11.46
N PHE A 106 -26.39 10.75 12.28
CA PHE A 106 -25.67 9.57 11.79
C PHE A 106 -26.62 8.58 11.11
N VAL A 107 -26.14 7.87 10.10
CA VAL A 107 -26.91 6.79 9.46
C VAL A 107 -27.23 5.70 10.48
N THR A 108 -28.47 5.24 10.50
CA THR A 108 -28.99 4.38 11.58
C THR A 108 -28.61 2.92 11.42
N HIS A 109 -28.20 2.50 10.22
CA HIS A 109 -27.81 1.13 9.86
C HIS A 109 -26.67 1.18 8.81
N ASN A 110 -25.94 0.07 8.64
CA ASN A 110 -25.01 -0.08 7.52
C ASN A 110 -25.83 -0.24 6.23
N TYR A 111 -25.31 0.26 5.11
CA TYR A 111 -25.76 -0.13 3.78
C TYR A 111 -24.69 0.13 2.71
N VAL A 112 -24.75 -0.63 1.63
CA VAL A 112 -23.84 -0.54 0.48
C VAL A 112 -24.62 -0.17 -0.78
N ILE A 113 -24.08 0.76 -1.55
CA ILE A 113 -24.64 1.27 -2.80
C ILE A 113 -23.55 1.37 -3.86
N SER A 114 -23.91 1.27 -5.14
CA SER A 114 -22.96 1.28 -6.26
C SER A 114 -23.45 2.09 -7.46
N ALA A 115 -22.52 2.46 -8.33
CA ALA A 115 -22.77 3.06 -9.63
C ALA A 115 -22.16 2.19 -10.75
N PRO A 116 -22.88 1.95 -11.86
CA PRO A 116 -22.39 1.11 -12.94
C PRO A 116 -21.27 1.80 -13.73
N LYS A 117 -20.48 0.97 -14.42
CA LYS A 117 -19.27 1.31 -15.19
C LYS A 117 -19.44 2.59 -16.01
N GLY A 118 -18.76 3.66 -15.58
CA GLY A 118 -18.72 4.97 -16.24
C GLY A 118 -19.65 6.05 -15.69
N GLU A 119 -20.55 5.74 -14.75
CA GLU A 119 -21.36 6.71 -14.02
C GLU A 119 -20.65 7.12 -12.70
N VAL A 120 -20.88 8.36 -12.21
CA VAL A 120 -20.13 8.93 -11.06
C VAL A 120 -21.00 9.45 -9.90
N SER A 121 -22.31 9.31 -10.00
CA SER A 121 -23.26 9.58 -8.92
C SER A 121 -23.69 8.25 -8.28
N ILE A 122 -23.20 7.98 -7.07
CA ILE A 122 -23.42 6.72 -6.34
C ILE A 122 -24.63 6.90 -5.45
N THR A 123 -25.73 6.24 -5.78
CA THR A 123 -27.07 6.49 -5.23
C THR A 123 -27.85 5.16 -5.10
N PRO A 124 -28.97 5.13 -4.36
CA PRO A 124 -29.85 3.96 -4.35
C PRO A 124 -30.35 3.61 -5.77
N LEU A 125 -30.72 4.60 -6.57
CA LEU A 125 -31.20 4.39 -7.95
C LEU A 125 -30.09 3.90 -8.90
N SER A 126 -28.84 4.37 -8.73
CA SER A 126 -27.71 3.82 -9.49
C SER A 126 -27.40 2.37 -9.11
N THR A 127 -27.66 2.00 -7.85
CA THR A 127 -27.52 0.61 -7.38
C THR A 127 -28.56 -0.27 -8.06
N LEU A 128 -29.82 0.15 -8.13
CA LEU A 128 -30.87 -0.58 -8.85
C LEU A 128 -30.56 -0.71 -10.35
N VAL A 129 -30.05 0.34 -11.00
CA VAL A 129 -29.63 0.27 -12.42
C VAL A 129 -28.42 -0.65 -12.61
N HIS A 130 -27.50 -0.72 -11.65
CA HIS A 130 -26.32 -1.59 -11.70
C HIS A 130 -26.70 -3.07 -11.52
N LEU A 131 -27.52 -3.39 -10.50
CA LEU A 131 -28.02 -4.75 -10.29
C LEU A 131 -28.87 -5.25 -11.47
N TYR A 132 -29.75 -4.40 -12.01
CA TYR A 132 -30.52 -4.73 -13.21
C TYR A 132 -29.61 -4.98 -14.42
N LEU A 133 -28.50 -4.24 -14.57
CA LEU A 133 -27.52 -4.48 -15.63
C LEU A 133 -26.89 -5.87 -15.48
N GLU A 134 -26.30 -6.20 -14.34
CA GLU A 134 -25.59 -7.49 -14.20
C GLU A 134 -26.55 -8.68 -14.40
N GLN A 135 -27.73 -8.66 -13.75
CA GLN A 135 -28.76 -9.69 -13.91
C GLN A 135 -29.25 -9.87 -15.37
N ASN A 136 -29.24 -8.81 -16.19
CA ASN A 136 -29.78 -8.82 -17.56
C ASN A 136 -28.71 -8.72 -18.68
N THR A 137 -27.41 -8.74 -18.38
CA THR A 137 -26.35 -8.45 -19.39
C THR A 137 -25.14 -9.39 -19.41
N ASN A 138 -25.36 -10.69 -19.19
CA ASN A 138 -24.42 -11.78 -19.50
C ASN A 138 -23.50 -11.51 -20.72
N GLY A 139 -22.28 -11.01 -20.49
CA GLY A 139 -21.17 -10.93 -21.46
C GLY A 139 -21.27 -9.90 -22.61
N VAL A 140 -21.74 -8.66 -22.38
CA VAL A 140 -21.85 -7.65 -23.47
C VAL A 140 -20.51 -6.91 -23.75
N GLU A 141 -19.58 -7.59 -24.43
CA GLU A 141 -18.22 -7.09 -24.77
C GLU A 141 -18.13 -5.88 -25.76
N THR A 142 -19.21 -5.12 -26.01
CA THR A 142 -19.19 -4.03 -27.02
C THR A 142 -19.77 -2.71 -26.51
N PRO A 143 -19.10 -1.55 -26.72
CA PRO A 143 -19.58 -0.24 -26.23
C PRO A 143 -20.98 0.15 -26.73
N ASP A 144 -21.28 -0.13 -28.01
CA ASP A 144 -22.60 0.13 -28.61
C ASP A 144 -23.71 -0.70 -27.94
N GLY A 145 -23.37 -1.91 -27.45
CA GLY A 145 -24.29 -2.79 -26.72
C GLY A 145 -24.55 -2.30 -25.29
N PHE A 146 -23.48 -1.94 -24.56
CA PHE A 146 -23.59 -1.41 -23.19
C PHE A 146 -24.47 -0.16 -23.11
N SER A 147 -24.32 0.79 -24.06
CA SER A 147 -25.17 1.99 -24.11
C SER A 147 -26.66 1.69 -24.39
N SER A 148 -27.00 0.58 -25.07
CA SER A 148 -28.40 0.15 -25.20
C SER A 148 -28.92 -0.42 -23.89
N LYS A 149 -28.12 -1.27 -23.24
CA LYS A 149 -28.48 -1.93 -21.99
C LYS A 149 -28.60 -0.98 -20.80
N LEU A 150 -27.71 0.01 -20.69
CA LEU A 150 -27.85 1.11 -19.72
C LEU A 150 -29.13 1.92 -19.95
N SER A 151 -29.60 2.03 -21.20
CA SER A 151 -30.89 2.67 -21.51
C SER A 151 -32.08 1.78 -21.10
N GLU A 152 -32.03 0.48 -21.37
CA GLU A 152 -33.05 -0.49 -20.95
C GLU A 152 -33.18 -0.54 -19.42
N ALA A 153 -32.05 -0.59 -18.69
CA ALA A 153 -32.01 -0.56 -17.22
C ALA A 153 -32.59 0.74 -16.64
N LYS A 154 -32.28 1.90 -17.23
CA LYS A 154 -32.88 3.19 -16.84
C LYS A 154 -34.39 3.26 -17.10
N ASP A 155 -34.92 2.59 -18.14
CA ASP A 155 -36.38 2.49 -18.34
C ASP A 155 -37.03 1.60 -17.27
N ALA A 156 -36.41 0.47 -16.92
CA ALA A 156 -36.94 -0.46 -15.92
C ALA A 156 -37.07 0.20 -14.53
N VAL A 157 -35.97 0.78 -14.02
CA VAL A 157 -35.95 1.44 -12.70
C VAL A 157 -36.83 2.69 -12.66
N ALA A 158 -36.96 3.43 -13.76
CA ALA A 158 -37.93 4.53 -13.85
C ALA A 158 -39.38 4.03 -13.77
N SER A 159 -39.67 2.91 -14.43
CA SER A 159 -41.02 2.34 -14.50
C SER A 159 -41.47 1.72 -13.17
N SER A 160 -40.56 1.10 -12.40
CA SER A 160 -40.87 0.54 -11.08
C SER A 160 -41.04 1.60 -9.99
N LEU A 161 -40.54 2.82 -10.19
CA LEU A 161 -40.63 3.92 -9.22
C LEU A 161 -41.57 5.08 -9.64
N GLY A 162 -42.20 5.01 -10.81
CA GLY A 162 -43.05 6.09 -11.33
C GLY A 162 -42.29 7.38 -11.67
N LEU A 163 -41.01 7.25 -12.05
CA LEU A 163 -40.06 8.36 -12.30
C LEU A 163 -39.87 8.65 -13.79
N ASN A 164 -39.16 9.74 -14.08
CA ASN A 164 -38.70 10.06 -15.44
C ASN A 164 -37.33 9.41 -15.69
N LYS A 165 -37.21 8.63 -16.77
CA LYS A 165 -36.01 7.88 -17.17
C LYS A 165 -34.73 8.72 -17.23
N ASP A 166 -34.81 9.93 -17.78
CA ASP A 166 -33.64 10.79 -17.97
C ASP A 166 -33.04 11.29 -16.64
N ASP A 167 -33.80 11.20 -15.54
CA ASP A 167 -33.44 11.77 -14.23
C ASP A 167 -32.86 10.71 -13.26
N VAL A 168 -32.97 9.41 -13.59
CA VAL A 168 -32.66 8.27 -12.70
C VAL A 168 -31.20 8.26 -12.20
N LEU A 169 -30.23 8.62 -13.05
CA LEU A 169 -28.80 8.72 -12.69
C LEU A 169 -28.27 10.16 -12.73
N GLY A 170 -29.15 11.16 -12.57
CA GLY A 170 -28.77 12.57 -12.49
C GLY A 170 -28.26 13.00 -11.11
N ASP A 171 -27.72 14.22 -11.04
CA ASP A 171 -27.64 14.99 -9.78
C ASP A 171 -29.03 15.61 -9.56
N TYR A 172 -29.90 14.88 -8.85
CA TYR A 172 -31.31 15.25 -8.67
C TYR A 172 -31.52 16.43 -7.72
N ILE A 173 -30.52 16.80 -6.91
CA ILE A 173 -30.50 17.97 -6.03
C ILE A 173 -30.11 19.24 -6.79
N GLU A 174 -29.12 19.20 -7.69
CA GLU A 174 -28.82 20.32 -8.61
C GLU A 174 -29.94 20.48 -9.65
N GLY A 175 -30.47 19.38 -10.19
CA GLY A 175 -31.61 19.38 -11.12
C GLY A 175 -32.96 19.74 -10.47
N ARG A 176 -33.13 19.48 -9.17
CA ARG A 176 -34.36 19.67 -8.37
C ARG A 176 -35.51 18.73 -8.73
N HIS A 177 -35.19 17.44 -8.89
CA HIS A 177 -36.15 16.38 -9.16
C HIS A 177 -36.64 15.81 -7.82
N ASN A 178 -37.54 16.55 -7.15
CA ASN A 178 -38.01 16.24 -5.80
C ASN A 178 -38.67 14.85 -5.68
N ASP A 179 -39.20 14.30 -6.77
CA ASP A 179 -39.74 12.94 -6.84
C ASP A 179 -38.64 11.87 -6.86
N VAL A 180 -37.53 12.14 -7.55
CA VAL A 180 -36.32 11.28 -7.55
C VAL A 180 -35.63 11.31 -6.19
N LEU A 181 -35.53 12.48 -5.56
CA LEU A 181 -35.03 12.63 -4.18
C LEU A 181 -35.91 11.85 -3.18
N TYR A 182 -37.23 12.00 -3.25
CA TYR A 182 -38.17 11.25 -2.41
C TYR A 182 -38.00 9.73 -2.59
N ALA A 183 -37.80 9.24 -3.82
CA ALA A 183 -37.52 7.83 -4.06
C ALA A 183 -36.19 7.38 -3.40
N ALA A 184 -35.11 8.15 -3.56
CA ALA A 184 -33.81 7.84 -2.97
C ALA A 184 -33.86 7.79 -1.43
N GLU A 185 -34.48 8.79 -0.80
CA GLU A 185 -34.67 8.86 0.65
C GLU A 185 -35.48 7.65 1.19
N ASN A 186 -36.57 7.28 0.51
CA ASN A 186 -37.42 6.16 0.95
C ASN A 186 -36.77 4.79 0.73
N ILE A 187 -35.98 4.58 -0.34
CA ILE A 187 -35.23 3.33 -0.52
C ILE A 187 -34.22 3.14 0.63
N VAL A 188 -33.50 4.20 1.04
CA VAL A 188 -32.61 4.14 2.22
C VAL A 188 -33.39 3.93 3.51
N ALA A 189 -34.48 4.68 3.72
CA ALA A 189 -35.27 4.61 4.95
C ALA A 189 -36.01 3.28 5.16
N SER A 190 -36.26 2.52 4.08
CA SER A 190 -36.86 1.18 4.14
C SER A 190 -35.93 0.10 4.70
N GLY A 191 -34.61 0.33 4.72
CA GLY A 191 -33.63 -0.66 5.15
C GLY A 191 -33.41 -1.83 4.19
N VAL A 192 -33.99 -1.81 2.99
CA VAL A 192 -33.89 -2.89 1.99
C VAL A 192 -32.50 -3.02 1.34
N LEU A 193 -31.70 -1.95 1.36
CA LEU A 193 -30.36 -1.95 0.77
C LEU A 193 -29.41 -2.87 1.56
N PRO A 194 -28.53 -3.67 0.91
CA PRO A 194 -27.74 -4.67 1.61
C PRO A 194 -26.70 -4.04 2.55
N ASP A 195 -26.51 -4.62 3.74
CA ASP A 195 -25.71 -4.03 4.82
C ASP A 195 -24.19 -4.25 4.68
N GLU A 196 -23.77 -5.34 4.01
CA GLU A 196 -22.37 -5.63 3.68
C GLU A 196 -22.19 -5.97 2.18
N PRO A 197 -21.00 -5.74 1.56
CA PRO A 197 -20.90 -5.68 0.10
C PRO A 197 -21.05 -7.03 -0.61
N SER A 198 -20.59 -8.12 0.00
CA SER A 198 -20.79 -9.48 -0.51
C SER A 198 -22.27 -9.87 -0.67
N LEU A 199 -23.23 -9.17 -0.05
CA LEU A 199 -24.64 -9.36 -0.37
C LEU A 199 -25.01 -8.79 -1.75
N LEU A 200 -24.43 -7.67 -2.18
CA LEU A 200 -24.61 -7.14 -3.55
C LEU A 200 -24.10 -8.13 -4.60
N ASP A 201 -22.92 -8.73 -4.38
CA ASP A 201 -22.35 -9.78 -5.25
C ASP A 201 -23.31 -10.97 -5.42
N ASN A 202 -23.84 -11.50 -4.30
CA ASN A 202 -24.85 -12.57 -4.35
C ASN A 202 -26.11 -12.13 -5.13
N ILE A 203 -26.63 -10.93 -4.87
CA ILE A 203 -27.83 -10.39 -5.54
C ILE A 203 -27.61 -10.17 -7.05
N SER A 204 -26.41 -9.73 -7.48
CA SER A 204 -26.09 -9.59 -8.91
C SER A 204 -25.96 -10.93 -9.64
N ASN A 205 -25.56 -11.99 -8.93
CA ASN A 205 -25.35 -13.32 -9.50
C ASN A 205 -26.61 -14.22 -9.50
N GLU A 206 -27.65 -13.90 -8.72
CA GLU A 206 -28.91 -14.66 -8.71
C GLU A 206 -29.80 -14.32 -9.93
N ILE A 207 -29.80 -15.22 -10.92
CA ILE A 207 -30.56 -15.09 -12.19
C ILE A 207 -32.04 -15.51 -12.04
N THR A 208 -32.64 -15.32 -10.85
CA THR A 208 -34.01 -15.76 -10.54
C THR A 208 -34.81 -14.73 -9.77
N ASP A 209 -36.02 -14.49 -10.27
CA ASP A 209 -37.07 -13.55 -9.82
C ASP A 209 -37.71 -13.94 -8.47
N SER A 210 -36.93 -14.52 -7.55
CA SER A 210 -37.40 -15.19 -6.33
C SER A 210 -36.35 -15.18 -5.20
N SER A 211 -35.53 -14.15 -5.13
CA SER A 211 -34.68 -13.87 -3.96
C SER A 211 -35.42 -12.91 -3.05
N GLN A 212 -35.27 -13.07 -1.72
CA GLN A 212 -35.96 -12.23 -0.72
C GLN A 212 -35.74 -10.74 -1.01
N PHE A 213 -34.51 -10.34 -1.37
CA PHE A 213 -34.19 -8.98 -1.75
C PHE A 213 -34.97 -8.48 -2.99
N SER A 214 -35.21 -9.32 -4.00
CA SER A 214 -35.99 -8.93 -5.19
C SER A 214 -37.47 -8.72 -4.83
N ASP A 215 -38.03 -9.57 -3.97
CA ASP A 215 -39.40 -9.46 -3.48
C ASP A 215 -39.58 -8.24 -2.55
N ASP A 216 -38.67 -8.04 -1.60
CA ASP A 216 -38.64 -6.88 -0.71
C ASP A 216 -38.49 -5.57 -1.52
N MET A 217 -37.54 -5.51 -2.46
CA MET A 217 -37.37 -4.37 -3.36
C MET A 217 -38.60 -4.11 -4.23
N ARG A 218 -39.32 -5.15 -4.64
CA ARG A 218 -40.54 -5.02 -5.44
C ARG A 218 -41.68 -4.38 -4.63
N SER A 219 -41.88 -4.81 -3.38
CA SER A 219 -42.83 -4.16 -2.46
C SER A 219 -42.43 -2.71 -2.16
N VAL A 220 -41.15 -2.45 -1.84
CA VAL A 220 -40.64 -1.10 -1.59
C VAL A 220 -40.82 -0.17 -2.79
N ASN A 221 -40.47 -0.64 -3.99
CA ASN A 221 -40.59 0.15 -5.22
C ASN A 221 -42.05 0.50 -5.53
N GLU A 222 -42.98 -0.46 -5.44
CA GLU A 222 -44.39 -0.20 -5.72
C GLU A 222 -45.04 0.72 -4.67
N ASN A 223 -44.71 0.59 -3.38
CA ASN A 223 -45.17 1.51 -2.33
C ASN A 223 -44.66 2.95 -2.56
N ILE A 224 -43.41 3.12 -2.98
CA ILE A 224 -42.83 4.42 -3.35
C ILE A 224 -43.50 4.98 -4.62
N LYS A 225 -43.70 4.14 -5.64
CA LYS A 225 -44.36 4.48 -6.92
C LYS A 225 -45.79 4.94 -6.72
N GLN A 226 -46.60 4.21 -5.95
CA GLN A 226 -47.96 4.61 -5.59
C GLN A 226 -47.97 5.97 -4.88
N SER A 227 -47.04 6.20 -3.95
CA SER A 227 -46.91 7.48 -3.24
C SER A 227 -46.52 8.62 -4.20
N ILE A 228 -45.60 8.38 -5.13
CA ILE A 228 -45.18 9.33 -6.16
C ILE A 228 -46.31 9.65 -7.14
N GLU A 229 -47.08 8.65 -7.59
CA GLU A 229 -48.26 8.85 -8.44
C GLU A 229 -49.40 9.55 -7.70
N HIS A 230 -49.57 9.28 -6.40
CA HIS A 230 -50.54 9.95 -5.53
C HIS A 230 -50.21 11.44 -5.33
N VAL A 231 -48.92 11.79 -5.16
CA VAL A 231 -48.48 13.20 -5.12
C VAL A 231 -48.62 13.85 -6.51
N LYS A 232 -48.24 13.16 -7.60
CA LYS A 232 -48.34 13.68 -8.98
C LYS A 232 -49.78 13.87 -9.48
N SER A 233 -50.75 13.14 -8.94
CA SER A 233 -52.17 13.22 -9.32
C SER A 233 -52.99 14.22 -8.52
N ASN A 234 -52.56 14.61 -7.31
CA ASN A 234 -53.28 15.55 -6.44
C ASN A 234 -52.70 16.97 -6.51
N ASP A 235 -53.29 17.80 -7.38
CA ASP A 235 -52.93 19.21 -7.62
C ASP A 235 -52.95 20.06 -6.32
N GLY A 236 -51.78 20.23 -5.71
CA GLY A 236 -51.57 21.05 -4.51
C GLY A 236 -50.68 20.44 -3.42
N MET A 237 -50.28 19.17 -3.50
CA MET A 237 -49.30 18.58 -2.57
C MET A 237 -47.86 18.80 -3.04
N SER A 238 -46.90 18.85 -2.11
CA SER A 238 -45.46 18.74 -2.42
C SER A 238 -44.84 17.54 -1.70
N PHE A 239 -43.73 17.03 -2.23
CA PHE A 239 -42.92 15.99 -1.58
C PHE A 239 -42.31 16.44 -0.24
N GLU A 240 -42.26 17.75 0.04
CA GLU A 240 -41.82 18.32 1.32
C GLU A 240 -42.96 18.32 2.39
N GLU A 241 -44.22 18.18 1.97
CA GLU A 241 -45.39 18.07 2.85
C GLU A 241 -45.97 16.65 2.93
N HIS A 242 -45.55 15.74 2.04
CA HIS A 242 -45.94 14.33 2.04
C HIS A 242 -44.93 13.53 2.88
N LEU A 243 -45.36 12.98 4.02
CA LEU A 243 -44.50 12.17 4.88
C LEU A 243 -43.95 10.95 4.11
N PRO A 244 -42.72 10.51 4.38
CA PRO A 244 -42.17 9.31 3.76
C PRO A 244 -42.97 8.06 4.13
N VAL A 245 -42.86 7.07 3.25
CA VAL A 245 -43.42 5.71 3.34
C VAL A 245 -42.69 4.93 4.44
N TYR A 246 -41.38 5.13 4.56
CA TYR A 246 -40.55 4.53 5.59
C TYR A 246 -39.95 5.63 6.46
N ASN A 247 -40.07 5.52 7.79
CA ASN A 247 -39.63 6.57 8.70
C ASN A 247 -38.89 5.97 9.91
N PRO A 248 -37.64 6.38 10.18
CA PRO A 248 -36.88 5.89 11.33
C PRO A 248 -37.49 6.34 12.65
N VAL A 249 -37.53 5.45 13.63
CA VAL A 249 -38.12 5.72 14.95
C VAL A 249 -37.09 6.39 15.86
N GLU A 250 -37.24 7.68 16.13
CA GLU A 250 -36.61 8.31 17.31
C GLU A 250 -36.99 7.50 18.56
N GLN A 251 -36.00 7.14 19.38
CA GLN A 251 -36.23 6.42 20.64
C GLN A 251 -37.33 7.11 21.48
N ASP A 252 -38.29 6.31 21.96
CA ASP A 252 -39.46 6.69 22.77
C ASP A 252 -40.68 7.29 22.01
N LYS A 253 -40.92 6.92 20.74
CA LYS A 253 -42.20 7.20 20.02
C LYS A 253 -42.85 5.96 19.39
N GLU A 254 -44.18 5.89 19.47
CA GLU A 254 -45.02 4.89 18.80
C GLU A 254 -45.24 5.27 17.32
N CYS A 255 -45.38 4.29 16.42
CA CYS A 255 -45.71 4.52 15.00
C CYS A 255 -47.10 5.17 14.81
N ARG A 256 -47.30 5.84 13.68
CA ARG A 256 -48.58 6.49 13.33
C ARG A 256 -49.59 5.42 12.89
N THR A 257 -50.89 5.59 13.15
CA THR A 257 -51.94 4.66 12.68
C THR A 257 -51.88 4.46 11.16
N GLY A 258 -52.05 3.21 10.70
CA GLY A 258 -51.73 2.78 9.33
C GLY A 258 -50.25 2.41 9.10
N PHE A 259 -49.45 2.33 10.17
CA PHE A 259 -48.04 1.95 10.14
C PHE A 259 -47.68 1.10 11.37
N VAL A 260 -47.07 -0.06 11.14
CA VAL A 260 -46.55 -0.94 12.18
C VAL A 260 -45.04 -0.75 12.38
N GLN A 261 -44.52 -1.14 13.53
CA GLN A 261 -43.08 -1.12 13.80
C GLN A 261 -42.45 -2.46 13.43
N ASP A 262 -41.62 -2.49 12.39
CA ASP A 262 -40.64 -3.57 12.18
C ASP A 262 -39.24 -3.08 12.55
N GLY A 263 -38.54 -3.86 13.37
CA GLY A 263 -37.24 -3.52 13.95
C GLY A 263 -37.16 -2.09 14.53
N VAL A 264 -36.58 -1.17 13.76
CA VAL A 264 -36.24 0.20 14.14
C VAL A 264 -36.91 1.26 13.22
N ILE A 265 -37.79 0.83 12.31
CA ILE A 265 -38.50 1.67 11.35
C ILE A 265 -40.02 1.50 11.49
N CYS A 266 -40.79 2.49 11.05
CA CYS A 266 -42.22 2.31 10.80
C CYS A 266 -42.43 1.95 9.33
N VAL A 267 -43.14 0.85 9.08
CA VAL A 267 -43.56 0.34 7.76
C VAL A 267 -45.06 0.58 7.56
N VAL A 268 -45.55 0.56 6.33
CA VAL A 268 -47.00 0.64 6.04
C VAL A 268 -47.71 -0.62 6.57
N ASP A 269 -48.92 -0.40 7.06
CA ASP A 269 -49.87 -1.39 7.58
C ASP A 269 -51.26 -0.99 7.05
N SER A 270 -51.63 -1.54 5.88
CA SER A 270 -52.75 -1.06 5.04
C SER A 270 -54.13 -1.44 5.60
N ASP A 271 -54.31 -2.69 6.06
CA ASP A 271 -55.59 -3.18 6.60
C ASP A 271 -55.76 -2.89 8.11
N ASN A 272 -54.64 -2.66 8.82
CA ASN A 272 -54.52 -2.43 10.28
C ASN A 272 -54.70 -3.71 11.14
N ASP A 273 -54.30 -4.87 10.62
CA ASP A 273 -54.07 -6.14 11.34
C ASP A 273 -52.84 -6.08 12.29
N ALA A 274 -51.84 -5.24 11.94
CA ALA A 274 -50.51 -5.11 12.56
C ALA A 274 -49.45 -6.16 12.16
N ILE A 275 -49.56 -6.71 10.95
CA ILE A 275 -48.45 -7.13 10.09
C ILE A 275 -48.06 -5.94 9.18
N ALA A 276 -46.92 -6.02 8.50
CA ALA A 276 -46.44 -5.00 7.57
C ALA A 276 -46.60 -5.45 6.11
N ASN A 277 -46.87 -4.55 5.17
CA ASN A 277 -47.06 -4.83 3.72
C ASN A 277 -45.80 -5.35 2.96
N ASN A 278 -44.75 -5.76 3.69
CA ASN A 278 -43.57 -6.48 3.19
C ASN A 278 -43.38 -7.85 3.87
N ILE A 279 -44.33 -8.26 4.72
CA ILE A 279 -44.35 -9.49 5.52
C ILE A 279 -45.72 -10.18 5.42
N ASP A 280 -46.78 -9.42 5.20
CA ASP A 280 -48.09 -9.97 4.86
C ASP A 280 -48.11 -10.61 3.46
N THR A 281 -49.21 -11.29 3.17
CA THR A 281 -49.44 -12.06 1.94
C THR A 281 -50.87 -11.92 1.41
N ASP A 282 -51.68 -11.07 2.04
CA ASP A 282 -53.11 -10.81 1.82
C ASP A 282 -53.35 -9.35 2.28
N ASP A 283 -52.72 -8.40 1.58
CA ASP A 283 -52.39 -7.01 2.00
C ASP A 283 -53.61 -6.11 2.34
N ASP A 284 -54.82 -6.63 2.11
CA ASP A 284 -56.12 -6.02 2.46
C ASP A 284 -57.08 -6.93 3.27
N ASN A 285 -56.72 -8.20 3.51
CA ASN A 285 -57.50 -9.23 4.22
C ASN A 285 -58.81 -9.68 3.52
N ASP A 286 -58.88 -9.62 2.17
CA ASP A 286 -59.96 -10.20 1.35
C ASP A 286 -60.03 -11.73 1.44
N GLY A 287 -58.88 -12.40 1.55
CA GLY A 287 -58.77 -13.87 1.55
C GLY A 287 -58.22 -14.49 0.25
N ILE A 288 -57.75 -13.67 -0.70
CA ILE A 288 -56.99 -14.07 -1.88
C ILE A 288 -55.58 -13.49 -1.76
N PRO A 289 -54.51 -14.32 -1.72
CA PRO A 289 -53.16 -13.80 -1.58
C PRO A 289 -52.71 -12.88 -2.72
N ASP A 290 -51.84 -11.91 -2.43
CA ASP A 290 -51.46 -10.81 -3.35
C ASP A 290 -50.87 -11.28 -4.69
N VAL A 291 -50.33 -12.50 -4.71
CA VAL A 291 -49.75 -13.16 -5.89
C VAL A 291 -50.80 -13.74 -6.85
N ASP A 292 -52.03 -13.93 -6.39
CA ASP A 292 -53.18 -14.47 -7.13
C ASP A 292 -54.30 -13.41 -7.33
N ASP A 293 -54.28 -12.27 -6.63
CA ASP A 293 -55.22 -11.15 -6.84
C ASP A 293 -54.76 -10.10 -7.88
N THR A 294 -55.72 -9.31 -8.39
CA THR A 294 -55.51 -8.26 -9.39
C THR A 294 -55.49 -6.83 -8.79
N TYR A 295 -56.00 -6.63 -7.58
CA TYR A 295 -56.08 -5.34 -6.89
C TYR A 295 -55.81 -5.47 -5.37
N PRO A 296 -54.61 -5.96 -4.94
CA PRO A 296 -54.32 -6.44 -3.58
C PRO A 296 -54.15 -5.34 -2.51
N LEU A 297 -55.01 -4.33 -2.54
CA LEU A 297 -55.14 -3.23 -1.58
C LEU A 297 -56.63 -2.77 -1.47
N THR A 298 -57.59 -3.54 -2.01
CA THR A 298 -59.02 -3.20 -2.12
C THR A 298 -60.00 -4.41 -2.11
N VAL A 299 -60.44 -4.82 -0.92
CA VAL A 299 -61.40 -5.91 -0.53
C VAL A 299 -62.79 -6.04 -1.23
N GLU A 300 -63.02 -5.55 -2.46
CA GLU A 300 -64.35 -5.57 -3.10
C GLU A 300 -64.46 -6.27 -4.49
N ASP A 301 -63.39 -6.60 -5.24
CA ASP A 301 -63.53 -7.27 -6.57
C ASP A 301 -62.32 -8.11 -7.04
N THR A 302 -62.40 -9.45 -6.92
CA THR A 302 -61.30 -10.39 -7.18
C THR A 302 -61.34 -11.16 -8.52
N THR A 303 -62.44 -11.15 -9.31
CA THR A 303 -62.45 -11.83 -10.63
C THR A 303 -63.43 -11.30 -11.69
N ASP A 304 -62.90 -10.92 -12.85
CA ASP A 304 -63.64 -10.71 -14.10
C ASP A 304 -63.55 -11.93 -15.04
N THR A 305 -64.66 -12.68 -15.20
CA THR A 305 -64.76 -13.77 -16.19
C THR A 305 -65.41 -13.37 -17.52
N GLY A 306 -65.73 -12.09 -17.70
CA GLY A 306 -66.19 -11.49 -18.96
C GLY A 306 -65.06 -10.89 -19.81
N THR A 307 -63.94 -10.51 -19.19
CA THR A 307 -62.77 -9.84 -19.78
C THR A 307 -63.07 -8.47 -20.39
N ASP A 308 -63.91 -7.68 -19.70
CA ASP A 308 -64.21 -6.28 -20.04
C ASP A 308 -64.02 -5.26 -18.89
N GLY A 309 -63.60 -5.73 -17.71
CA GLY A 309 -63.15 -4.94 -16.56
C GLY A 309 -64.21 -4.68 -15.48
N ILE A 310 -65.17 -5.58 -15.27
CA ILE A 310 -66.28 -5.47 -14.28
C ILE A 310 -66.76 -6.86 -13.73
N GLY A 311 -67.02 -7.04 -12.42
CA GLY A 311 -67.48 -8.30 -11.74
C GLY A 311 -68.93 -8.92 -11.99
N ASN A 312 -69.39 -9.99 -11.26
CA ASN A 312 -70.01 -11.30 -11.77
C ASN A 312 -71.34 -12.01 -11.08
N ASN A 313 -72.25 -12.97 -11.61
CA ASN A 313 -73.31 -13.91 -10.87
C ASN A 313 -74.44 -14.90 -11.61
N SER A 314 -75.29 -15.82 -10.96
CA SER A 314 -76.44 -16.78 -11.51
C SER A 314 -77.48 -17.65 -10.57
N ASP A 315 -78.45 -18.57 -11.05
CA ASP A 315 -79.69 -19.27 -10.32
C ASP A 315 -80.32 -20.74 -10.76
N THR A 316 -81.50 -21.34 -10.24
CA THR A 316 -81.99 -22.84 -10.17
C THR A 316 -83.55 -23.36 -10.17
N ASP A 317 -83.98 -24.71 -10.22
CA ASP A 317 -85.42 -25.35 -10.11
C ASP A 317 -85.67 -26.98 -10.01
N ASN A 318 -86.92 -27.57 -9.77
CA ASN A 318 -87.64 -28.92 -10.15
C ASN A 318 -88.22 -30.11 -9.17
N ASP A 319 -89.19 -31.06 -9.57
CA ASP A 319 -89.88 -32.22 -8.76
C ASP A 319 -90.65 -33.49 -9.48
N ASN A 320 -91.48 -34.40 -8.79
CA ASN A 320 -91.88 -35.88 -9.01
C ASN A 320 -93.45 -36.32 -9.07
N THR A 321 -94.14 -37.53 -8.88
CA THR A 321 -94.10 -38.96 -8.26
C THR A 321 -95.15 -40.07 -8.84
N VAL A 322 -95.51 -41.27 -8.20
CA VAL A 322 -96.29 -42.49 -8.77
C VAL A 322 -97.29 -43.41 -7.87
N ILE A 323 -97.78 -44.67 -8.26
CA ILE A 323 -99.06 -45.43 -7.79
C ILE A 323 -99.18 -47.06 -7.78
N PRO A 324 -100.19 -47.80 -7.14
CA PRO A 324 -100.82 -49.15 -7.56
C PRO A 324 -101.28 -50.30 -6.51
N ALA A 325 -102.07 -51.39 -6.86
CA ALA A 325 -102.70 -52.48 -5.95
C ALA A 325 -103.41 -53.79 -6.58
N ASN A 326 -103.84 -54.89 -5.82
CA ASN A 326 -104.55 -56.18 -6.28
C ASN A 326 -105.30 -57.13 -5.20
N VAL A 327 -106.09 -58.23 -5.55
CA VAL A 327 -106.91 -59.20 -4.67
C VAL A 327 -107.21 -60.68 -5.24
N ILE A 328 -107.71 -61.72 -4.46
CA ILE A 328 -107.93 -63.21 -4.81
C ILE A 328 -109.13 -64.02 -4.11
N PRO A 329 -109.48 -65.33 -4.44
CA PRO A 329 -110.74 -66.12 -4.08
C PRO A 329 -110.66 -67.49 -3.24
N VAL A 330 -111.51 -68.56 -3.45
CA VAL A 330 -111.93 -69.62 -2.42
C VAL A 330 -112.41 -71.10 -2.84
N ALA A 331 -111.90 -72.18 -2.19
CA ALA A 331 -112.42 -73.49 -1.62
C ALA A 331 -111.62 -73.57 -0.30
N ASN A 332 -110.76 -74.52 0.07
CA ASN A 332 -109.58 -74.10 0.88
C ASN A 332 -108.31 -74.98 0.75
N ALA A 333 -107.38 -74.56 -0.09
CA ALA A 333 -106.07 -75.20 -0.25
C ALA A 333 -105.08 -74.88 0.90
N GLY A 334 -105.49 -74.08 1.89
CA GLY A 334 -104.63 -73.50 2.92
C GLY A 334 -104.03 -72.17 2.47
N ASN A 335 -103.42 -71.44 3.42
CA ASN A 335 -102.74 -70.18 3.12
C ASN A 335 -101.51 -70.42 2.23
N ASN A 336 -101.25 -69.52 1.29
CA ASN A 336 -100.00 -69.47 0.52
C ASN A 336 -98.77 -69.51 1.44
N GLN A 337 -97.71 -70.15 0.95
CA GLN A 337 -96.45 -70.32 1.67
C GLN A 337 -95.31 -69.67 0.89
N THR A 338 -94.34 -69.13 1.60
CA THR A 338 -93.02 -68.78 1.04
C THR A 338 -92.00 -69.63 1.78
N VAL A 339 -91.08 -70.24 1.04
CA VAL A 339 -89.99 -71.07 1.58
C VAL A 339 -88.74 -70.84 0.74
N ASP A 340 -87.58 -71.13 1.33
CA ASP A 340 -86.35 -71.19 0.56
C ASP A 340 -86.34 -72.47 -0.30
N GLU A 341 -85.48 -72.53 -1.31
CA GLU A 341 -85.23 -73.75 -2.09
C GLU A 341 -84.77 -74.94 -1.22
N GLN A 342 -84.96 -76.16 -1.73
CA GLN A 342 -84.60 -77.43 -1.07
C GLN A 342 -85.25 -77.70 0.31
N THR A 343 -86.24 -76.88 0.70
CA THR A 343 -86.99 -76.95 1.97
C THR A 343 -88.20 -77.90 1.89
N ALA A 344 -88.56 -78.54 2.99
CA ALA A 344 -89.70 -79.46 3.04
C ALA A 344 -91.05 -78.71 3.20
N VAL A 345 -91.98 -78.93 2.27
CA VAL A 345 -93.26 -78.20 2.17
C VAL A 345 -94.45 -79.14 2.41
N THR A 346 -95.43 -78.71 3.21
CA THR A 346 -96.68 -79.46 3.45
C THR A 346 -97.91 -78.63 3.10
N LEU A 347 -98.69 -79.13 2.14
CA LEU A 347 -99.98 -78.59 1.74
C LEU A 347 -101.05 -79.16 2.68
N SER A 348 -101.72 -78.31 3.44
CA SER A 348 -102.72 -78.71 4.44
C SER A 348 -104.09 -78.14 4.06
N GLY A 349 -104.86 -78.93 3.34
CA GLY A 349 -106.14 -78.51 2.78
C GLY A 349 -107.31 -78.60 3.76
N SER A 350 -108.43 -78.03 3.34
CA SER A 350 -109.76 -78.37 3.84
C SER A 350 -110.80 -78.06 2.76
N ALA A 351 -112.01 -78.59 2.90
CA ALA A 351 -113.12 -78.10 2.11
C ALA A 351 -114.42 -78.20 2.94
N THR A 352 -115.18 -77.12 2.89
CA THR A 352 -116.52 -77.02 3.49
C THR A 352 -117.49 -76.67 2.39
N ASP A 353 -118.34 -77.62 2.06
CA ASP A 353 -119.52 -77.38 1.25
C ASP A 353 -120.62 -76.84 2.20
N THR A 354 -121.24 -75.71 1.85
CA THR A 354 -122.33 -75.10 2.63
C THR A 354 -123.68 -75.78 2.39
N ASP A 355 -123.75 -76.62 1.35
CA ASP A 355 -124.95 -77.20 0.77
C ASP A 355 -124.94 -78.74 0.96
N GLY A 356 -123.76 -79.35 1.09
CA GLY A 356 -123.53 -80.79 1.12
C GLY A 356 -122.23 -81.25 1.81
N THR A 357 -121.52 -82.22 1.21
CA THR A 357 -120.35 -82.91 1.81
C THR A 357 -119.28 -83.27 0.77
N ILE A 358 -118.00 -83.29 1.19
CA ILE A 358 -116.86 -83.52 0.29
C ILE A 358 -116.58 -85.02 0.12
N ALA A 359 -116.67 -85.51 -1.12
CA ALA A 359 -116.53 -86.93 -1.46
C ALA A 359 -115.12 -87.29 -1.95
N ILE A 360 -114.42 -86.37 -2.63
CA ILE A 360 -113.07 -86.59 -3.18
C ILE A 360 -112.20 -85.36 -2.92
N TYR A 361 -111.01 -85.61 -2.37
CA TYR A 361 -109.88 -84.69 -2.42
C TYR A 361 -108.88 -85.18 -3.46
N SER A 362 -108.41 -84.29 -4.34
CA SER A 362 -107.29 -84.57 -5.23
C SER A 362 -106.43 -83.33 -5.41
N TRP A 363 -105.17 -83.43 -5.01
CA TRP A 363 -104.13 -82.45 -5.20
C TRP A 363 -103.44 -82.64 -6.56
N VAL A 364 -103.37 -81.57 -7.35
CA VAL A 364 -102.67 -81.56 -8.63
C VAL A 364 -101.81 -80.30 -8.72
N GLN A 365 -100.52 -80.44 -9.05
CA GLN A 365 -99.70 -79.29 -9.41
C GLN A 365 -100.17 -78.73 -10.76
N ILE A 366 -100.43 -77.43 -10.80
CA ILE A 366 -100.97 -76.70 -11.94
C ILE A 366 -99.85 -75.98 -12.71
N SER A 367 -98.86 -75.43 -11.99
CA SER A 367 -97.74 -74.69 -12.59
C SER A 367 -96.48 -74.73 -11.72
N GLY A 368 -95.39 -74.24 -12.31
CA GLY A 368 -94.05 -74.22 -11.73
C GLY A 368 -93.27 -75.51 -11.96
N THR A 369 -91.98 -75.53 -11.59
CA THR A 369 -91.12 -76.73 -11.64
C THR A 369 -91.77 -77.94 -10.98
N THR A 370 -91.87 -79.05 -11.72
CA THR A 370 -92.63 -80.23 -11.30
C THR A 370 -92.02 -80.91 -10.07
N VAL A 371 -92.78 -81.00 -8.98
CA VAL A 371 -92.38 -81.69 -7.73
C VAL A 371 -93.14 -83.00 -7.52
N LEU A 372 -92.54 -83.95 -6.81
CA LEU A 372 -93.17 -85.23 -6.48
C LEU A 372 -94.09 -85.09 -5.25
N LEU A 373 -95.38 -84.88 -5.50
CA LEU A 373 -96.42 -84.84 -4.45
C LEU A 373 -96.67 -86.22 -3.82
N ASN A 374 -96.39 -86.36 -2.54
CA ASN A 374 -96.79 -87.52 -1.75
C ASN A 374 -98.18 -87.29 -1.14
N ASN A 375 -98.96 -88.36 -0.97
CA ASN A 375 -100.31 -88.37 -0.40
C ASN A 375 -101.36 -87.50 -1.15
N ALA A 376 -101.18 -87.24 -2.44
CA ALA A 376 -102.00 -86.31 -3.23
C ALA A 376 -103.53 -86.57 -3.25
N ASN A 377 -104.02 -87.78 -2.93
CA ASN A 377 -105.46 -88.08 -2.81
C ASN A 377 -105.97 -88.07 -1.35
N SER A 378 -105.28 -87.32 -0.49
CA SER A 378 -105.64 -87.03 0.91
C SER A 378 -105.92 -85.54 1.08
N VAL A 379 -106.46 -85.16 2.23
CA VAL A 379 -106.65 -83.75 2.61
C VAL A 379 -105.30 -82.99 2.67
N ASN A 380 -104.23 -83.66 3.12
CA ASN A 380 -102.88 -83.10 3.21
C ASN A 380 -101.89 -83.85 2.30
N ALA A 381 -101.05 -83.11 1.58
CA ALA A 381 -100.00 -83.61 0.69
C ALA A 381 -98.65 -82.92 1.00
N ASN A 382 -97.52 -83.48 0.57
CA ASN A 382 -96.20 -82.85 0.79
C ASN A 382 -95.16 -83.15 -0.30
N PHE A 383 -94.14 -82.28 -0.36
CA PHE A 383 -93.02 -82.32 -1.31
C PHE A 383 -91.78 -81.60 -0.72
N ILE A 384 -90.67 -81.57 -1.45
CA ILE A 384 -89.48 -80.73 -1.16
C ILE A 384 -89.36 -79.69 -2.27
N SER A 385 -89.17 -78.41 -1.94
CA SER A 385 -89.01 -77.35 -2.94
C SER A 385 -87.79 -77.62 -3.84
N PRO A 386 -87.87 -77.32 -5.15
CA PRO A 386 -86.77 -77.54 -6.09
C PRO A 386 -85.63 -76.55 -5.84
N THR A 387 -84.44 -76.87 -6.34
CA THR A 387 -83.34 -75.91 -6.52
C THR A 387 -83.70 -74.93 -7.64
N LEU A 388 -83.44 -73.63 -7.45
CA LEU A 388 -83.81 -72.56 -8.38
C LEU A 388 -82.70 -71.52 -8.52
N THR A 389 -82.70 -70.76 -9.61
CA THR A 389 -81.79 -69.62 -9.83
C THR A 389 -82.50 -68.26 -9.88
N VAL A 390 -83.83 -68.27 -9.70
CA VAL A 390 -84.74 -67.11 -9.58
C VAL A 390 -85.98 -67.58 -8.83
N SER A 391 -86.65 -66.70 -8.08
CA SER A 391 -87.87 -67.05 -7.36
C SER A 391 -88.97 -67.62 -8.28
N GLU A 392 -89.49 -68.80 -7.96
CA GLU A 392 -90.58 -69.45 -8.72
C GLU A 392 -91.78 -69.77 -7.81
N THR A 393 -92.99 -69.45 -8.29
CA THR A 393 -94.23 -69.80 -7.59
C THR A 393 -94.84 -71.09 -8.11
N LEU A 394 -94.63 -72.18 -7.38
CA LEU A 394 -95.28 -73.46 -7.60
C LEU A 394 -96.76 -73.34 -7.18
N THR A 395 -97.70 -73.66 -8.05
CA THR A 395 -99.14 -73.57 -7.72
C THR A 395 -99.80 -74.93 -7.76
N PHE A 396 -100.51 -75.28 -6.69
CA PHE A 396 -101.18 -76.56 -6.49
C PHE A 396 -102.67 -76.32 -6.31
N SER A 397 -103.50 -77.03 -7.08
CA SER A 397 -104.93 -77.01 -6.84
C SER A 397 -105.34 -78.15 -5.93
N LEU A 398 -106.07 -77.81 -4.87
CA LEU A 398 -106.94 -78.75 -4.19
C LEU A 398 -108.27 -78.77 -4.94
N LYS A 399 -108.50 -79.85 -5.69
CA LYS A 399 -109.83 -80.15 -6.20
C LYS A 399 -110.63 -80.86 -5.12
N ALA A 400 -111.52 -80.11 -4.48
CA ALA A 400 -112.59 -80.69 -3.68
C ALA A 400 -113.79 -80.96 -4.61
N ILE A 401 -114.20 -82.22 -4.70
CA ILE A 401 -115.46 -82.59 -5.35
C ILE A 401 -116.43 -82.95 -4.24
N ASP A 402 -117.49 -82.15 -4.13
CA ASP A 402 -118.64 -82.44 -3.28
C ASP A 402 -119.38 -83.70 -3.76
N ASN A 403 -120.45 -84.06 -3.04
CA ASN A 403 -121.29 -85.20 -3.40
C ASN A 403 -122.27 -84.90 -4.56
N GLU A 404 -122.27 -83.71 -5.16
CA GLU A 404 -123.15 -83.32 -6.28
C GLU A 404 -122.39 -82.97 -7.58
N VAL A 405 -121.05 -83.12 -7.56
CA VAL A 405 -120.10 -82.90 -8.65
C VAL A 405 -119.87 -81.41 -9.00
N ALA A 406 -120.28 -80.46 -8.15
CA ALA A 406 -119.89 -79.05 -8.31
C ALA A 406 -118.48 -78.86 -7.75
N SER A 407 -117.47 -78.96 -8.61
CA SER A 407 -116.09 -78.91 -8.14
C SER A 407 -115.64 -77.50 -7.76
N ALA A 408 -115.56 -77.26 -6.45
CA ALA A 408 -114.75 -76.18 -5.90
C ALA A 408 -113.27 -76.56 -6.05
N ASN A 409 -112.58 -75.91 -6.98
CA ASN A 409 -111.12 -75.90 -6.98
C ASN A 409 -110.68 -74.69 -6.16
N ASP A 410 -109.73 -74.89 -5.26
CA ASP A 410 -108.91 -73.79 -4.75
C ASP A 410 -107.44 -74.04 -5.09
N SER A 411 -106.63 -72.99 -4.99
CA SER A 411 -105.22 -73.03 -5.35
C SER A 411 -104.37 -72.38 -4.28
N ILE A 412 -103.45 -73.16 -3.72
CA ILE A 412 -102.37 -72.67 -2.88
C ILE A 412 -101.15 -72.43 -3.78
N SER A 413 -100.56 -71.25 -3.64
CA SER A 413 -99.26 -70.91 -4.20
C SER A 413 -98.18 -71.09 -3.15
N VAL A 414 -97.10 -71.76 -3.52
CA VAL A 414 -95.86 -71.86 -2.76
C VAL A 414 -94.78 -71.13 -3.55
N THR A 415 -94.39 -69.94 -3.10
CA THR A 415 -93.22 -69.26 -3.65
C THR A 415 -91.98 -69.90 -3.05
N VAL A 416 -91.02 -70.21 -3.92
CA VAL A 416 -89.73 -70.78 -3.57
C VAL A 416 -88.66 -69.77 -3.99
N ASP A 417 -87.91 -69.26 -3.01
CA ASP A 417 -86.87 -68.26 -3.22
C ASP A 417 -85.47 -68.90 -3.21
N PRO A 418 -84.54 -68.47 -4.08
CA PRO A 418 -83.16 -68.99 -4.13
C PRO A 418 -82.27 -68.37 -3.04
N VAL A 419 -81.13 -69.00 -2.75
CA VAL A 419 -80.18 -68.53 -1.71
C VAL A 419 -78.79 -68.24 -2.29
N ASN A 420 -78.38 -66.97 -2.30
CA ASN A 420 -77.09 -66.51 -2.84
C ASN A 420 -75.87 -67.11 -2.10
N SER A 421 -74.89 -67.56 -2.87
CA SER A 421 -73.59 -68.07 -2.41
C SER A 421 -72.52 -66.97 -2.40
N ALA A 422 -71.50 -67.10 -1.55
CA ALA A 422 -70.38 -66.16 -1.53
C ALA A 422 -69.32 -66.52 -2.59
N PRO A 423 -68.65 -65.53 -3.22
CA PRO A 423 -67.66 -65.76 -4.25
C PRO A 423 -66.40 -66.43 -3.69
N THR A 424 -65.64 -67.07 -4.58
CA THR A 424 -64.32 -67.65 -4.29
C THR A 424 -63.22 -66.69 -4.76
N VAL A 425 -62.14 -66.55 -3.99
CA VAL A 425 -61.00 -65.65 -4.26
C VAL A 425 -59.70 -66.45 -4.21
N ASN A 426 -58.73 -66.07 -5.05
CA ASN A 426 -57.38 -66.64 -5.10
C ASN A 426 -56.38 -65.55 -5.55
N VAL A 427 -55.36 -65.24 -4.73
CA VAL A 427 -54.31 -64.23 -5.04
C VAL A 427 -53.00 -64.79 -5.60
N GLY A 428 -52.92 -66.11 -5.85
CA GLY A 428 -51.74 -66.76 -6.39
C GLY A 428 -50.76 -67.23 -5.30
N SER A 429 -49.46 -67.15 -5.60
CA SER A 429 -48.37 -67.56 -4.70
C SER A 429 -47.50 -66.37 -4.32
N ASP A 430 -46.91 -66.43 -3.13
CA ASP A 430 -45.94 -65.45 -2.63
C ASP A 430 -44.83 -65.13 -3.65
N GLN A 431 -44.34 -63.90 -3.62
CA GLN A 431 -43.34 -63.38 -4.55
C GLN A 431 -42.04 -63.00 -3.81
N THR A 432 -40.92 -63.02 -4.53
CA THR A 432 -39.63 -62.48 -4.09
C THR A 432 -39.11 -61.58 -5.20
N VAL A 433 -38.56 -60.41 -4.84
CA VAL A 433 -38.13 -59.38 -5.78
C VAL A 433 -36.98 -58.57 -5.18
N ASP A 434 -36.08 -58.05 -6.02
CA ASP A 434 -35.13 -57.03 -5.58
C ASP A 434 -35.87 -55.70 -5.36
N GLU A 435 -35.30 -54.81 -4.55
CA GLU A 435 -35.80 -53.44 -4.37
C GLU A 435 -35.87 -52.62 -5.69
N GLN A 436 -36.67 -51.55 -5.65
CA GLN A 436 -36.96 -50.63 -6.76
C GLN A 436 -37.58 -51.27 -8.02
N LYS A 437 -37.89 -52.58 -8.03
CA LYS A 437 -38.58 -53.25 -9.14
C LYS A 437 -40.09 -53.11 -9.02
N THR A 438 -40.80 -53.07 -10.15
CA THR A 438 -42.27 -53.07 -10.16
C THR A 438 -42.82 -54.46 -9.88
N VAL A 439 -43.61 -54.59 -8.82
CA VAL A 439 -44.32 -55.80 -8.40
C VAL A 439 -45.75 -55.76 -8.94
N THR A 440 -46.25 -56.89 -9.41
CA THR A 440 -47.65 -57.03 -9.87
C THR A 440 -48.37 -58.12 -9.07
N LEU A 441 -49.30 -57.69 -8.23
CA LEU A 441 -50.23 -58.55 -7.53
C LEU A 441 -51.33 -58.97 -8.51
N SER A 442 -51.59 -60.26 -8.64
CA SER A 442 -52.52 -60.81 -9.65
C SER A 442 -53.49 -61.78 -9.00
N GLY A 443 -54.69 -61.31 -8.72
CA GLY A 443 -55.76 -62.09 -8.12
C GLY A 443 -56.84 -62.48 -9.12
N SER A 444 -57.70 -63.38 -8.68
CA SER A 444 -58.89 -63.82 -9.41
C SER A 444 -60.02 -64.08 -8.42
N ALA A 445 -61.25 -63.81 -8.85
CA ALA A 445 -62.44 -64.23 -8.13
C ALA A 445 -63.47 -64.83 -9.08
N THR A 446 -64.18 -65.85 -8.61
CA THR A 446 -65.23 -66.55 -9.36
C THR A 446 -66.43 -66.80 -8.47
N ASP A 447 -67.60 -66.55 -9.03
CA ASP A 447 -68.91 -66.73 -8.43
C ASP A 447 -69.64 -67.88 -9.16
N SER A 448 -70.52 -68.60 -8.46
CA SER A 448 -71.24 -69.78 -8.97
C SER A 448 -72.65 -69.47 -9.47
N ASP A 449 -73.24 -68.38 -8.97
CA ASP A 449 -74.66 -68.03 -9.11
C ASP A 449 -74.83 -66.58 -9.58
N GLY A 450 -73.88 -65.70 -9.25
CA GLY A 450 -73.81 -64.32 -9.72
C GLY A 450 -72.55 -63.95 -10.50
N THR A 451 -72.06 -62.74 -10.24
CA THR A 451 -70.90 -62.09 -10.86
C THR A 451 -70.17 -61.20 -9.85
N ILE A 452 -68.85 -61.07 -9.99
CA ILE A 452 -68.04 -60.21 -9.11
C ILE A 452 -68.29 -58.72 -9.43
N ALA A 453 -68.80 -57.97 -8.46
CA ALA A 453 -69.10 -56.55 -8.60
C ALA A 453 -67.89 -55.64 -8.30
N THR A 454 -67.07 -55.98 -7.29
CA THR A 454 -65.92 -55.15 -6.88
C THR A 454 -64.73 -55.99 -6.39
N TYR A 455 -63.53 -55.49 -6.66
CA TYR A 455 -62.27 -55.92 -6.04
C TYR A 455 -61.71 -54.82 -5.13
N SER A 456 -60.95 -55.18 -4.11
CA SER A 456 -60.20 -54.25 -3.26
C SER A 456 -58.94 -54.91 -2.72
N TRP A 457 -57.79 -54.41 -3.15
CA TRP A 457 -56.47 -54.70 -2.60
C TRP A 457 -56.14 -53.75 -1.45
N VAL A 458 -55.61 -54.29 -0.36
CA VAL A 458 -55.12 -53.52 0.80
C VAL A 458 -53.79 -54.10 1.26
N GLN A 459 -52.79 -53.25 1.51
CA GLN A 459 -51.56 -53.66 2.20
C GLN A 459 -51.86 -53.88 3.68
N THR A 460 -51.45 -55.02 4.22
CA THR A 460 -51.73 -55.46 5.60
C THR A 460 -50.49 -55.48 6.49
N GLY A 461 -49.29 -55.25 5.92
CA GLY A 461 -48.03 -55.26 6.66
C GLY A 461 -46.82 -54.86 5.81
N GLY A 462 -45.74 -54.48 6.52
CA GLY A 462 -44.46 -54.02 5.97
C GLY A 462 -44.43 -52.53 5.59
N THR A 463 -43.27 -52.05 5.12
CA THR A 463 -43.08 -50.69 4.59
C THR A 463 -44.17 -50.31 3.57
N THR A 464 -44.81 -49.15 3.78
CA THR A 464 -46.01 -48.77 3.03
C THR A 464 -45.69 -48.42 1.57
N VAL A 465 -46.40 -49.05 0.63
CA VAL A 465 -46.24 -48.83 -0.81
C VAL A 465 -47.51 -48.29 -1.45
N SER A 466 -47.36 -47.43 -2.46
CA SER A 466 -48.50 -46.90 -3.23
C SER A 466 -49.01 -47.96 -4.22
N LEU A 467 -50.23 -48.46 -3.99
CA LEU A 467 -50.90 -49.44 -4.86
C LEU A 467 -51.65 -48.74 -6.01
N THR A 468 -51.16 -48.93 -7.23
CA THR A 468 -51.90 -48.65 -8.47
C THR A 468 -52.87 -49.77 -8.79
N ASP A 469 -53.98 -49.46 -9.48
CA ASP A 469 -55.07 -50.38 -9.86
C ASP A 469 -55.72 -51.17 -8.69
N ALA A 470 -55.63 -50.65 -7.46
CA ALA A 470 -56.04 -51.35 -6.22
C ALA A 470 -57.52 -51.81 -6.17
N SER A 471 -58.42 -51.21 -6.95
CA SER A 471 -59.83 -51.62 -7.05
C SER A 471 -60.10 -52.68 -8.15
N SER A 472 -59.05 -53.27 -8.72
CA SER A 472 -59.12 -54.25 -9.81
C SER A 472 -58.60 -55.64 -9.39
N ALA A 473 -58.79 -56.64 -10.24
CA ALA A 473 -58.25 -57.99 -10.02
C ALA A 473 -56.71 -58.02 -9.95
N SER A 474 -56.02 -57.03 -10.53
CA SER A 474 -54.56 -56.88 -10.43
C SER A 474 -54.19 -55.48 -9.97
N ALA A 475 -53.27 -55.40 -9.00
CA ALA A 475 -52.72 -54.16 -8.45
C ALA A 475 -51.19 -54.18 -8.54
N ARG A 476 -50.56 -53.01 -8.54
CA ARG A 476 -49.11 -52.89 -8.80
C ARG A 476 -48.48 -51.81 -7.92
N PHE A 477 -47.24 -52.04 -7.51
CA PHE A 477 -46.42 -51.08 -6.77
C PHE A 477 -44.96 -51.19 -7.20
N THR A 478 -44.14 -50.20 -6.87
CA THR A 478 -42.68 -50.33 -6.94
C THR A 478 -42.16 -50.70 -5.56
N ALA A 479 -41.34 -51.75 -5.48
CA ALA A 479 -40.74 -52.18 -4.23
C ALA A 479 -39.92 -51.02 -3.59
N PRO A 480 -40.05 -50.78 -2.27
CA PRO A 480 -39.37 -49.68 -1.59
C PRO A 480 -37.85 -49.89 -1.60
N ILE A 481 -37.09 -48.82 -1.38
CA ILE A 481 -35.66 -48.88 -1.09
C ILE A 481 -35.47 -49.39 0.33
N LEU A 482 -34.54 -50.33 0.56
CA LEU A 482 -34.38 -51.02 1.84
C LEU A 482 -32.92 -51.28 2.21
N THR A 483 -32.51 -50.88 3.41
CA THR A 483 -31.20 -51.22 4.01
C THR A 483 -31.11 -52.68 4.52
N VAL A 484 -32.23 -53.40 4.57
CA VAL A 484 -32.31 -54.83 4.90
C VAL A 484 -33.55 -55.46 4.25
N SER A 485 -33.45 -56.69 3.76
CA SER A 485 -34.60 -57.41 3.18
C SER A 485 -35.82 -57.44 4.10
N GLU A 486 -37.00 -57.12 3.55
CA GLU A 486 -38.27 -56.99 4.28
C GLU A 486 -39.40 -57.80 3.62
N THR A 487 -40.46 -58.12 4.38
CA THR A 487 -41.65 -58.81 3.85
C THR A 487 -42.89 -57.92 3.91
N LEU A 488 -43.40 -57.52 2.76
CA LEU A 488 -44.67 -56.82 2.60
C LEU A 488 -45.81 -57.84 2.50
N THR A 489 -46.99 -57.53 3.06
CA THR A 489 -48.16 -58.42 2.96
C THR A 489 -49.38 -57.68 2.43
N PHE A 490 -50.18 -58.35 1.60
CA PHE A 490 -51.35 -57.78 0.94
C PHE A 490 -52.54 -58.74 1.03
N SER A 491 -53.76 -58.20 1.05
CA SER A 491 -54.99 -58.98 0.92
C SER A 491 -55.87 -58.42 -0.19
N LEU A 492 -56.51 -59.33 -0.93
CA LEU A 492 -57.58 -59.01 -1.88
C LEU A 492 -58.92 -59.42 -1.30
N LYS A 493 -59.87 -58.49 -1.27
CA LYS A 493 -61.30 -58.78 -1.07
C LYS A 493 -62.04 -58.71 -2.40
N ALA A 494 -62.95 -59.64 -2.64
CA ALA A 494 -63.94 -59.55 -3.71
C ALA A 494 -65.37 -59.60 -3.14
N ILE A 495 -66.30 -58.92 -3.81
CA ILE A 495 -67.73 -58.88 -3.46
C ILE A 495 -68.54 -59.22 -4.72
N ASP A 496 -69.55 -60.07 -4.60
CA ASP A 496 -70.50 -60.40 -5.67
C ASP A 496 -71.54 -59.29 -5.90
N ASN A 497 -72.48 -59.51 -6.84
CA ASN A 497 -73.54 -58.57 -7.19
C ASN A 497 -74.76 -58.57 -6.24
N GLU A 498 -74.78 -59.39 -5.18
CA GLU A 498 -75.83 -59.40 -4.15
C GLU A 498 -75.32 -58.99 -2.75
N GLY A 499 -74.01 -58.85 -2.60
CA GLY A 499 -73.32 -58.29 -1.44
C GLY A 499 -72.54 -59.26 -0.57
N ALA A 500 -72.47 -60.57 -0.90
CA ALA A 500 -71.59 -61.49 -0.17
C ALA A 500 -70.14 -61.39 -0.68
N SER A 501 -69.19 -61.79 0.17
CA SER A 501 -67.77 -61.46 -0.05
C SER A 501 -66.80 -62.47 0.55
N ALA A 502 -65.68 -62.65 -0.12
CA ALA A 502 -64.54 -63.44 0.36
C ALA A 502 -63.23 -62.67 0.21
N ASN A 503 -62.16 -63.20 0.80
CA ASN A 503 -60.83 -62.60 0.79
C ASN A 503 -59.74 -63.68 0.79
N ASP A 504 -58.56 -63.30 0.33
CA ASP A 504 -57.33 -64.12 0.33
C ASP A 504 -56.10 -63.20 0.54
N SER A 505 -54.91 -63.75 0.78
CA SER A 505 -53.69 -62.96 1.14
C SER A 505 -52.38 -63.52 0.57
N ILE A 506 -51.44 -62.61 0.26
CA ILE A 506 -50.16 -62.87 -0.40
C ILE A 506 -49.02 -62.11 0.29
N ILE A 507 -47.83 -62.71 0.33
CA ILE A 507 -46.58 -62.11 0.81
C ILE A 507 -45.67 -61.74 -0.38
N VAL A 508 -45.00 -60.59 -0.28
CA VAL A 508 -43.91 -60.19 -1.17
C VAL A 508 -42.67 -59.96 -0.33
N THR A 509 -41.63 -60.77 -0.53
CA THR A 509 -40.31 -60.52 0.03
C THR A 509 -39.55 -59.57 -0.89
N VAL A 510 -39.05 -58.47 -0.34
CA VAL A 510 -38.20 -57.51 -1.05
C VAL A 510 -36.78 -57.67 -0.51
N ASP A 511 -35.83 -58.01 -1.38
CA ASP A 511 -34.43 -58.15 -1.03
C ASP A 511 -33.63 -56.86 -1.29
N SER A 512 -32.78 -56.50 -0.31
CA SER A 512 -31.90 -55.33 -0.34
C SER A 512 -30.61 -55.61 -1.13
N VAL A 513 -30.18 -54.68 -1.98
CA VAL A 513 -29.10 -54.82 -2.95
C VAL A 513 -28.22 -53.56 -2.95
N ASN A 514 -27.36 -53.45 -1.94
CA ASN A 514 -26.48 -52.30 -1.71
C ASN A 514 -25.73 -51.82 -2.96
N SER A 515 -25.99 -50.57 -3.33
CA SER A 515 -25.33 -49.82 -4.41
C SER A 515 -23.95 -49.31 -3.97
N ALA A 516 -23.15 -48.83 -4.92
CA ALA A 516 -21.92 -48.11 -4.57
C ALA A 516 -22.20 -46.60 -4.58
N PRO A 517 -21.63 -45.82 -3.66
CA PRO A 517 -21.86 -44.39 -3.58
C PRO A 517 -21.34 -43.70 -4.84
N THR A 518 -21.96 -42.58 -5.20
CA THR A 518 -21.44 -41.66 -6.21
C THR A 518 -20.42 -40.72 -5.59
N VAL A 519 -19.34 -40.41 -6.31
CA VAL A 519 -18.28 -39.48 -5.90
C VAL A 519 -18.09 -38.44 -6.99
N ASN A 520 -17.86 -37.19 -6.61
CA ASN A 520 -17.57 -36.07 -7.51
C ASN A 520 -16.52 -35.18 -6.85
N VAL A 521 -15.37 -34.97 -7.49
CA VAL A 521 -14.27 -34.09 -7.01
C VAL A 521 -14.21 -32.72 -7.66
N GLY A 522 -15.21 -32.36 -8.48
CA GLY A 522 -15.24 -31.07 -9.18
C GLY A 522 -14.37 -31.04 -10.44
N SER A 523 -14.11 -29.83 -10.94
CA SER A 523 -13.23 -29.60 -12.09
C SER A 523 -11.75 -29.60 -11.70
N ASP A 524 -10.87 -29.86 -12.67
CA ASP A 524 -9.44 -29.59 -12.54
C ASP A 524 -9.17 -28.15 -12.08
N GLN A 525 -8.13 -27.95 -11.27
CA GLN A 525 -7.74 -26.67 -10.68
C GLN A 525 -6.41 -26.15 -11.24
N THR A 526 -6.20 -24.84 -11.14
CA THR A 526 -4.91 -24.16 -11.30
C THR A 526 -4.57 -23.40 -10.01
N ALA A 527 -3.27 -23.31 -9.67
CA ALA A 527 -2.79 -22.54 -8.52
C ALA A 527 -1.31 -22.17 -8.69
N ASP A 528 -0.89 -21.02 -8.17
CA ASP A 528 0.54 -20.69 -8.08
C ASP A 528 1.24 -21.62 -7.07
N GLU A 529 2.55 -21.82 -7.23
CA GLU A 529 3.39 -22.46 -6.23
C GLU A 529 3.32 -21.77 -4.84
N GLN A 530 3.60 -22.54 -3.78
CA GLN A 530 3.52 -22.12 -2.37
C GLN A 530 2.13 -21.65 -1.86
N LYS A 531 1.10 -21.55 -2.71
CA LYS A 531 -0.29 -21.32 -2.27
C LYS A 531 -0.87 -22.57 -1.61
N THR A 532 -1.90 -22.40 -0.79
CA THR A 532 -2.70 -23.53 -0.27
C THR A 532 -3.78 -23.89 -1.28
N VAL A 533 -3.80 -25.15 -1.71
CA VAL A 533 -4.81 -25.72 -2.61
C VAL A 533 -5.78 -26.57 -1.78
N THR A 534 -7.08 -26.40 -2.05
CA THR A 534 -8.15 -27.15 -1.38
C THR A 534 -8.87 -28.07 -2.36
N LEU A 535 -8.76 -29.37 -2.09
CA LEU A 535 -9.41 -30.44 -2.83
C LEU A 535 -10.78 -30.72 -2.21
N SER A 536 -11.81 -30.06 -2.72
CA SER A 536 -13.20 -30.19 -2.24
C SER A 536 -13.93 -31.27 -3.02
N GLY A 537 -14.14 -32.44 -2.40
CA GLY A 537 -14.94 -33.52 -2.97
C GLY A 537 -16.27 -33.72 -2.26
N SER A 538 -17.19 -34.39 -2.95
CA SER A 538 -18.49 -34.80 -2.43
C SER A 538 -18.73 -36.28 -2.71
N ALA A 539 -19.51 -36.93 -1.85
CA ALA A 539 -20.03 -38.26 -2.14
C ALA A 539 -21.46 -38.40 -1.59
N THR A 540 -22.31 -39.07 -2.35
CA THR A 540 -23.70 -39.34 -1.99
C THR A 540 -24.06 -40.79 -2.26
N ASP A 541 -24.89 -41.36 -1.41
CA ASP A 541 -25.29 -42.77 -1.43
C ASP A 541 -26.82 -42.84 -1.51
N SER A 542 -27.36 -43.77 -2.31
CA SER A 542 -28.79 -43.82 -2.66
C SER A 542 -29.65 -44.61 -1.68
N ASP A 543 -29.00 -45.52 -0.97
CA ASP A 543 -29.58 -46.58 -0.14
C ASP A 543 -28.88 -46.68 1.22
N GLY A 544 -27.78 -45.94 1.42
CA GLY A 544 -27.00 -45.91 2.65
C GLY A 544 -26.42 -44.53 3.01
N THR A 545 -25.22 -44.54 3.57
CA THR A 545 -24.48 -43.37 4.06
C THR A 545 -22.96 -43.57 3.89
N ILE A 546 -22.24 -42.48 3.60
CA ILE A 546 -20.77 -42.52 3.45
C ILE A 546 -20.10 -42.75 4.81
N ALA A 547 -19.41 -43.88 4.96
CA ALA A 547 -18.70 -44.24 6.19
C ALA A 547 -17.28 -43.68 6.25
N THR A 548 -16.57 -43.59 5.11
CA THR A 548 -15.20 -43.04 5.05
C THR A 548 -14.88 -42.36 3.72
N TYR A 549 -14.08 -41.30 3.80
CA TYR A 549 -13.37 -40.68 2.68
C TYR A 549 -11.87 -41.02 2.75
N SER A 550 -11.20 -41.02 1.59
CA SER A 550 -9.75 -41.23 1.48
C SER A 550 -9.20 -40.56 0.21
N TRP A 551 -8.57 -39.40 0.38
CA TRP A 551 -7.78 -38.71 -0.64
C TRP A 551 -6.39 -39.33 -0.78
N VAL A 552 -5.93 -39.53 -2.01
CA VAL A 552 -4.58 -40.04 -2.32
C VAL A 552 -4.01 -39.27 -3.51
N GLN A 553 -2.78 -38.77 -3.41
CA GLN A 553 -2.03 -38.26 -4.56
C GLN A 553 -1.61 -39.42 -5.46
N THR A 554 -1.95 -39.33 -6.75
CA THR A 554 -1.71 -40.37 -7.76
C THR A 554 -0.59 -40.02 -8.74
N GLY A 555 -0.19 -38.74 -8.83
CA GLY A 555 0.84 -38.26 -9.74
C GLY A 555 1.40 -36.88 -9.37
N GLY A 556 2.57 -36.58 -9.94
CA GLY A 556 3.33 -35.35 -9.76
C GLY A 556 4.23 -35.29 -8.50
N THR A 557 4.92 -34.18 -8.31
CA THR A 557 5.74 -33.87 -7.12
C THR A 557 4.95 -34.08 -5.82
N THR A 558 5.51 -34.85 -4.89
CA THR A 558 4.79 -35.34 -3.71
C THR A 558 4.51 -34.25 -2.68
N VAL A 559 3.23 -34.04 -2.35
CA VAL A 559 2.76 -33.09 -1.34
C VAL A 559 2.24 -33.78 -0.08
N SER A 560 2.16 -33.04 1.03
CA SER A 560 1.55 -33.53 2.27
C SER A 560 0.09 -33.08 2.34
N LEU A 561 -0.84 -34.04 2.20
CA LEU A 561 -2.27 -33.80 2.34
C LEU A 561 -2.68 -33.67 3.82
N THR A 562 -3.32 -32.55 4.15
CA THR A 562 -4.03 -32.32 5.42
C THR A 562 -5.49 -32.78 5.24
N ASP A 563 -6.07 -33.35 6.30
CA ASP A 563 -7.45 -33.87 6.35
C ASP A 563 -7.83 -34.84 5.20
N ALA A 564 -6.85 -35.63 4.75
CA ALA A 564 -7.00 -36.62 3.68
C ALA A 564 -8.06 -37.73 3.92
N SER A 565 -8.67 -37.82 5.11
CA SER A 565 -9.80 -38.72 5.41
C SER A 565 -11.16 -38.01 5.52
N SER A 566 -11.25 -36.76 5.06
CA SER A 566 -12.46 -35.94 4.97
C SER A 566 -12.89 -35.77 3.50
N ALA A 567 -14.11 -35.29 3.27
CA ALA A 567 -14.62 -34.93 1.96
C ALA A 567 -13.77 -33.81 1.30
N SER A 568 -13.33 -32.83 2.11
CA SER A 568 -12.34 -31.82 1.74
C SER A 568 -10.97 -32.16 2.33
N ALA A 569 -9.91 -32.02 1.53
CA ALA A 569 -8.50 -32.10 1.96
C ALA A 569 -7.70 -30.93 1.39
N SER A 570 -6.50 -30.65 1.89
CA SER A 570 -5.68 -29.53 1.39
C SER A 570 -4.18 -29.79 1.42
N PHE A 571 -3.42 -29.05 0.61
CA PHE A 571 -1.96 -29.08 0.61
C PHE A 571 -1.38 -27.71 0.24
N THR A 572 -0.14 -27.45 0.60
CA THR A 572 0.63 -26.32 0.05
C THR A 572 1.30 -26.75 -1.25
N ALA A 573 1.08 -26.01 -2.34
CA ALA A 573 1.67 -26.28 -3.64
C ALA A 573 3.22 -26.29 -3.54
N PRO A 574 3.90 -27.27 -4.17
CA PRO A 574 5.35 -27.38 -4.10
C PRO A 574 6.03 -26.23 -4.84
N ILE A 575 7.28 -25.93 -4.49
CA ILE A 575 8.13 -25.01 -5.25
C ILE A 575 8.57 -25.69 -6.55
N LEU A 576 8.46 -25.01 -7.69
CA LEU A 576 8.63 -25.59 -9.02
C LEU A 576 9.45 -24.70 -9.96
N THR A 577 10.44 -25.28 -10.64
CA THR A 577 11.24 -24.58 -11.67
C THR A 577 10.60 -24.63 -13.08
N ALA A 578 9.33 -25.01 -13.16
CA ALA A 578 8.46 -25.05 -14.33
C ALA A 578 7.09 -25.62 -13.91
N ALA A 579 5.99 -25.16 -14.50
CA ALA A 579 4.64 -25.63 -14.18
C ALA A 579 4.47 -27.18 -14.26
N GLU A 580 3.83 -27.77 -13.25
CA GLU A 580 3.64 -29.22 -13.11
C GLU A 580 2.18 -29.56 -12.74
N THR A 581 1.59 -30.55 -13.41
CA THR A 581 0.27 -31.09 -13.05
C THR A 581 0.40 -32.21 -12.01
N LEU A 582 -0.06 -31.93 -10.79
CA LEU A 582 -0.28 -32.93 -9.75
C LEU A 582 -1.65 -33.59 -9.98
N THR A 583 -1.81 -34.88 -9.65
CA THR A 583 -3.10 -35.57 -9.75
C THR A 583 -3.47 -36.25 -8.45
N PHE A 584 -4.75 -36.21 -8.10
CA PHE A 584 -5.31 -36.76 -6.86
C PHE A 584 -6.54 -37.60 -7.17
N SER A 585 -6.87 -38.53 -6.29
CA SER A 585 -8.12 -39.26 -6.32
C SER A 585 -8.76 -39.30 -4.94
N LEU A 586 -10.07 -39.04 -4.90
CA LEU A 586 -10.91 -39.28 -3.74
C LEU A 586 -11.56 -40.64 -3.88
N LYS A 587 -11.43 -41.48 -2.85
CA LYS A 587 -12.25 -42.66 -2.67
C LYS A 587 -13.26 -42.44 -1.55
N ALA A 588 -14.53 -42.77 -1.79
CA ALA A 588 -15.55 -42.89 -0.74
C ALA A 588 -15.94 -44.37 -0.56
N ILE A 589 -16.36 -44.73 0.65
CA ILE A 589 -16.87 -46.07 1.01
C ILE A 589 -18.15 -45.88 1.82
N ASP A 590 -19.22 -46.59 1.45
CA ASP A 590 -20.49 -46.60 2.17
C ASP A 590 -20.45 -47.43 3.47
N ASN A 591 -21.58 -47.49 4.18
CA ASN A 591 -21.71 -48.23 5.43
C ASN A 591 -21.79 -49.77 5.30
N GLU A 592 -21.86 -50.34 4.09
CA GLU A 592 -21.88 -51.79 3.86
C GLU A 592 -20.57 -52.31 3.22
N GLY A 593 -19.76 -51.41 2.68
CA GLY A 593 -18.40 -51.64 2.21
C GLY A 593 -18.22 -51.62 0.69
N ALA A 594 -19.21 -51.19 -0.10
CA ALA A 594 -18.96 -50.85 -1.50
C ALA A 594 -18.28 -49.46 -1.60
N SER A 595 -17.82 -49.10 -2.79
CA SER A 595 -16.99 -47.90 -2.95
C SER A 595 -16.82 -47.45 -4.39
N ALA A 596 -16.90 -46.14 -4.62
CA ALA A 596 -16.45 -45.50 -5.84
C ALA A 596 -15.25 -44.57 -5.59
N ASN A 597 -14.71 -44.05 -6.68
CA ASN A 597 -13.60 -43.10 -6.69
C ASN A 597 -13.74 -42.18 -7.90
N ASP A 598 -13.19 -40.99 -7.76
CA ASP A 598 -13.09 -39.96 -8.80
C ASP A 598 -11.71 -39.30 -8.73
N SER A 599 -11.33 -38.49 -9.72
CA SER A 599 -9.97 -37.94 -9.82
C SER A 599 -9.90 -36.52 -10.39
N ILE A 600 -9.07 -35.68 -9.76
CA ILE A 600 -8.85 -34.27 -10.07
C ILE A 600 -7.37 -34.01 -10.36
N SER A 601 -7.11 -33.12 -11.31
CA SER A 601 -5.79 -32.58 -11.62
C SER A 601 -5.64 -31.18 -11.04
N VAL A 602 -4.48 -30.86 -10.49
CA VAL A 602 -4.10 -29.50 -10.10
C VAL A 602 -2.86 -29.14 -10.90
N THR A 603 -2.98 -28.19 -11.83
CA THR A 603 -1.81 -27.62 -12.50
C THR A 603 -1.24 -26.52 -11.62
N VAL A 604 -0.06 -26.77 -11.07
CA VAL A 604 0.67 -25.77 -10.29
C VAL A 604 1.55 -24.98 -11.25
N GLU A 605 1.33 -23.67 -11.32
CA GLU A 605 2.15 -22.76 -12.13
C GLU A 605 3.34 -22.22 -11.33
N SER A 606 4.50 -22.15 -12.00
CA SER A 606 5.74 -21.63 -11.44
C SER A 606 5.79 -20.10 -11.58
N VAL A 607 6.06 -19.39 -10.50
CA VAL A 607 6.03 -17.93 -10.42
C VAL A 607 7.43 -17.42 -10.05
N ASN A 608 8.21 -17.06 -11.09
CA ASN A 608 9.61 -16.64 -10.96
C ASN A 608 9.81 -15.58 -9.87
N SER A 609 10.54 -15.95 -8.82
CA SER A 609 10.88 -15.06 -7.72
C SER A 609 12.16 -14.27 -8.04
N ALA A 610 12.06 -12.93 -8.00
CA ALA A 610 13.21 -12.07 -8.30
C ALA A 610 14.42 -12.38 -7.38
N PRO A 611 15.64 -12.39 -7.91
CA PRO A 611 16.80 -12.88 -7.18
C PRO A 611 17.18 -11.99 -6.01
N THR A 612 17.57 -12.60 -4.90
CA THR A 612 18.16 -11.89 -3.76
C THR A 612 19.57 -11.37 -4.11
N VAL A 613 19.87 -10.11 -3.79
CA VAL A 613 21.19 -9.49 -4.02
C VAL A 613 21.78 -9.04 -2.68
N ASN A 614 23.10 -9.16 -2.54
CA ASN A 614 23.86 -8.69 -1.39
C ASN A 614 25.22 -8.16 -1.89
N VAL A 615 25.54 -6.89 -1.62
CA VAL A 615 26.85 -6.28 -2.00
C VAL A 615 27.89 -6.22 -0.88
N GLY A 616 27.58 -6.76 0.30
CA GLY A 616 28.44 -6.74 1.47
C GLY A 616 28.32 -5.44 2.29
N SER A 617 29.28 -5.21 3.17
CA SER A 617 29.36 -3.99 3.98
C SER A 617 30.08 -2.87 3.25
N ASP A 618 29.70 -1.62 3.54
CA ASP A 618 30.42 -0.41 3.14
C ASP A 618 31.93 -0.53 3.36
N GLN A 619 32.71 0.04 2.44
CA GLN A 619 34.16 0.02 2.46
C GLN A 619 34.72 1.39 2.83
N THR A 620 35.90 1.38 3.45
CA THR A 620 36.74 2.57 3.61
C THR A 620 38.11 2.24 3.05
N VAL A 621 38.61 3.10 2.18
CA VAL A 621 39.81 2.87 1.37
C VAL A 621 40.56 4.18 1.20
N ASP A 622 41.85 4.09 0.90
CA ASP A 622 42.68 5.25 0.61
C ASP A 622 42.75 5.48 -0.91
N GLU A 623 42.95 6.73 -1.34
CA GLU A 623 43.06 7.10 -2.75
C GLU A 623 44.09 6.27 -3.54
N GLN A 624 43.90 6.17 -4.86
CA GLN A 624 44.71 5.37 -5.79
C GLN A 624 44.79 3.85 -5.51
N LYS A 625 44.22 3.32 -4.43
CA LYS A 625 44.13 1.88 -4.21
C LYS A 625 43.04 1.25 -5.09
N THR A 626 43.26 0.00 -5.50
CA THR A 626 42.23 -0.78 -6.19
C THR A 626 41.15 -1.20 -5.19
N VAL A 627 39.92 -0.79 -5.46
CA VAL A 627 38.70 -1.19 -4.75
C VAL A 627 38.08 -2.37 -5.48
N THR A 628 37.67 -3.39 -4.73
CA THR A 628 36.91 -4.52 -5.28
C THR A 628 35.50 -4.52 -4.71
N LEU A 629 34.53 -4.21 -5.56
CA LEU A 629 33.12 -4.36 -5.26
C LEU A 629 32.78 -5.85 -5.44
N SER A 630 32.35 -6.53 -4.37
CA SER A 630 32.17 -7.99 -4.34
C SER A 630 30.74 -8.31 -3.92
N GLY A 631 29.84 -8.38 -4.89
CA GLY A 631 28.46 -8.79 -4.66
C GLY A 631 28.25 -10.28 -4.88
N SER A 632 27.12 -10.75 -4.39
CA SER A 632 26.55 -12.06 -4.67
C SER A 632 25.06 -11.91 -4.93
N ALA A 633 24.53 -12.66 -5.89
CA ALA A 633 23.09 -12.85 -6.03
C ALA A 633 22.73 -14.33 -5.96
N THR A 634 21.59 -14.63 -5.35
CA THR A 634 21.05 -15.97 -5.19
C THR A 634 19.58 -16.00 -5.55
N ASP A 635 19.23 -17.05 -6.28
CA ASP A 635 17.92 -17.30 -6.88
C ASP A 635 17.40 -18.61 -6.27
N SER A 636 16.10 -18.67 -5.97
CA SER A 636 15.44 -19.80 -5.30
C SER A 636 14.94 -20.88 -6.26
N ASP A 637 14.68 -20.51 -7.51
CA ASP A 637 13.87 -21.24 -8.48
C ASP A 637 14.53 -21.25 -9.88
N GLY A 638 15.32 -20.23 -10.20
CA GLY A 638 16.12 -20.11 -11.42
C GLY A 638 17.64 -20.01 -11.18
N THR A 639 18.28 -19.23 -12.04
CA THR A 639 19.72 -18.92 -12.04
C THR A 639 19.98 -17.48 -12.50
N ILE A 640 20.97 -16.82 -11.89
CA ILE A 640 21.36 -15.45 -12.26
C ILE A 640 21.94 -15.40 -13.69
N ALA A 641 21.23 -14.75 -14.61
CA ALA A 641 21.66 -14.61 -16.00
C ALA A 641 22.61 -13.41 -16.21
N THR A 642 22.39 -12.30 -15.51
CA THR A 642 23.24 -11.10 -15.65
C THR A 642 23.45 -10.33 -14.34
N TYR A 643 24.56 -9.62 -14.27
CA TYR A 643 24.91 -8.63 -13.25
C TYR A 643 25.16 -7.29 -13.93
N SER A 644 24.89 -6.19 -13.22
CA SER A 644 25.24 -4.83 -13.66
C SER A 644 25.54 -3.93 -12.46
N TRP A 645 26.81 -3.54 -12.34
CA TRP A 645 27.28 -2.50 -11.43
C TRP A 645 27.17 -1.12 -12.08
N VAL A 646 26.60 -0.17 -11.33
CA VAL A 646 26.48 1.24 -11.73
C VAL A 646 26.90 2.13 -10.56
N GLN A 647 27.73 3.14 -10.82
CA GLN A 647 27.99 4.20 -9.83
C GLN A 647 26.79 5.13 -9.78
N THR A 648 26.25 5.35 -8.58
CA THR A 648 25.06 6.17 -8.32
C THR A 648 25.39 7.54 -7.73
N GLY A 649 26.61 7.74 -7.23
CA GLY A 649 27.04 9.00 -6.60
C GLY A 649 28.56 9.15 -6.43
N GLY A 650 28.97 10.40 -6.25
CA GLY A 650 30.36 10.84 -6.07
C GLY A 650 31.20 10.94 -7.36
N THR A 651 32.48 11.31 -7.20
CA THR A 651 33.48 11.43 -8.28
C THR A 651 33.52 10.19 -9.18
N THR A 652 33.32 10.40 -10.48
CA THR A 652 33.09 9.31 -11.45
C THR A 652 34.33 8.44 -11.67
N VAL A 653 34.21 7.13 -11.45
CA VAL A 653 35.27 6.14 -11.67
C VAL A 653 34.98 5.22 -12.86
N SER A 654 36.04 4.65 -13.45
CA SER A 654 35.91 3.64 -14.51
C SER A 654 35.85 2.24 -13.90
N LEU A 655 34.65 1.64 -13.86
CA LEU A 655 34.44 0.27 -13.41
C LEU A 655 34.98 -0.75 -14.42
N THR A 656 35.85 -1.63 -13.96
CA THR A 656 36.30 -2.86 -14.65
C THR A 656 35.41 -4.03 -14.23
N ASP A 657 35.08 -4.91 -15.18
CA ASP A 657 34.18 -6.06 -14.98
C ASP A 657 32.80 -5.71 -14.40
N ALA A 658 32.25 -4.54 -14.76
CA ALA A 658 30.95 -4.06 -14.29
C ALA A 658 29.75 -4.99 -14.58
N SER A 659 29.88 -5.97 -15.48
CA SER A 659 28.85 -6.98 -15.78
C SER A 659 29.05 -8.32 -15.06
N SER A 660 29.79 -8.32 -13.95
CA SER A 660 30.13 -9.48 -13.11
C SER A 660 29.60 -9.28 -11.69
N ALA A 661 29.44 -10.37 -10.94
CA ALA A 661 29.13 -10.33 -9.50
C ALA A 661 30.18 -9.50 -8.72
N SER A 662 31.45 -9.56 -9.15
CA SER A 662 32.51 -8.68 -8.67
C SER A 662 33.06 -7.78 -9.78
N ALA A 663 33.13 -6.49 -9.49
CA ALA A 663 33.71 -5.43 -10.30
C ALA A 663 34.83 -4.73 -9.51
N SER A 664 35.65 -3.92 -10.18
CA SER A 664 36.73 -3.17 -9.52
C SER A 664 36.99 -1.79 -10.14
N PHE A 665 37.59 -0.89 -9.38
CA PHE A 665 38.06 0.41 -9.85
C PHE A 665 39.31 0.85 -9.07
N THR A 666 40.03 1.84 -9.57
CA THR A 666 41.05 2.55 -8.81
C THR A 666 40.40 3.75 -8.14
N ALA A 667 40.53 3.88 -6.82
CA ALA A 667 39.99 5.02 -6.08
C ALA A 667 40.54 6.34 -6.63
N PRO A 668 39.70 7.37 -6.86
CA PRO A 668 40.14 8.66 -7.40
C PRO A 668 41.06 9.38 -6.41
N ILE A 669 41.89 10.27 -6.95
CA ILE A 669 42.64 11.26 -6.16
C ILE A 669 41.65 12.32 -5.65
N LEU A 670 41.76 12.73 -4.39
CA LEU A 670 40.81 13.66 -3.76
C LEU A 670 41.52 14.73 -2.91
N THR A 671 40.85 15.87 -2.73
CA THR A 671 41.31 16.96 -1.85
C THR A 671 40.63 16.96 -0.47
N ALA A 672 39.61 16.11 -0.29
CA ALA A 672 38.92 15.82 0.97
C ALA A 672 38.31 14.41 0.90
N ALA A 673 37.97 13.79 2.03
CA ALA A 673 37.35 12.46 2.01
C ALA A 673 35.95 12.50 1.37
N GLU A 674 35.69 11.59 0.42
CA GLU A 674 34.44 11.52 -0.34
C GLU A 674 33.84 10.10 -0.29
N THR A 675 32.52 10.00 -0.19
CA THR A 675 31.81 8.73 -0.28
C THR A 675 31.25 8.51 -1.68
N LEU A 676 31.83 7.56 -2.41
CA LEU A 676 31.32 7.08 -3.69
C LEU A 676 30.25 6.02 -3.44
N THR A 677 29.12 6.07 -4.14
CA THR A 677 28.05 5.06 -3.99
C THR A 677 27.85 4.25 -5.26
N PHE A 678 27.63 2.96 -5.11
CA PHE A 678 27.44 2.00 -6.21
C PHE A 678 26.22 1.13 -5.94
N SER A 679 25.50 0.76 -6.99
CA SER A 679 24.47 -0.27 -6.91
C SER A 679 24.81 -1.44 -7.83
N LEU A 680 24.56 -2.66 -7.34
CA LEU A 680 24.55 -3.87 -8.14
C LEU A 680 23.11 -4.25 -8.43
N LYS A 681 22.76 -4.36 -9.70
CA LYS A 681 21.55 -5.05 -10.15
C LYS A 681 21.89 -6.47 -10.60
N ALA A 682 21.09 -7.45 -10.21
CA ALA A 682 21.09 -8.79 -10.78
C ALA A 682 19.77 -9.07 -11.49
N ILE A 683 19.80 -9.92 -12.53
CA ILE A 683 18.62 -10.40 -13.25
C ILE A 683 18.73 -11.93 -13.37
N ASP A 684 17.66 -12.64 -13.05
CA ASP A 684 17.52 -14.08 -13.22
C ASP A 684 17.37 -14.50 -14.71
N ASN A 685 17.07 -15.78 -14.96
CA ASN A 685 16.93 -16.31 -16.31
C ASN A 685 15.54 -16.13 -16.95
N GLU A 686 14.55 -15.54 -16.25
CA GLU A 686 13.19 -15.35 -16.78
C GLU A 686 12.79 -13.86 -16.87
N GLY A 687 13.51 -12.98 -16.18
CA GLY A 687 13.45 -11.53 -16.29
C GLY A 687 13.24 -10.79 -14.97
N GLY A 688 13.05 -11.51 -13.86
CA GLY A 688 12.96 -10.91 -12.52
C GLY A 688 14.30 -10.32 -12.10
N SER A 689 14.25 -9.30 -11.25
CA SER A 689 15.46 -8.54 -10.91
C SER A 689 15.34 -7.80 -9.59
N ALA A 690 16.43 -7.78 -8.83
CA ALA A 690 16.59 -6.93 -7.66
C ALA A 690 17.95 -6.22 -7.68
N ASN A 691 18.13 -5.31 -6.73
CA ASN A 691 19.33 -4.51 -6.58
C ASN A 691 19.66 -4.24 -5.10
N ASP A 692 20.94 -4.04 -4.84
CA ASP A 692 21.48 -3.65 -3.54
C ASP A 692 22.53 -2.53 -3.74
N SER A 693 22.93 -1.83 -2.69
CA SER A 693 23.81 -0.64 -2.77
C SER A 693 24.89 -0.60 -1.68
N ILE A 694 26.09 -0.17 -2.07
CA ILE A 694 27.29 -0.08 -1.22
C ILE A 694 27.94 1.30 -1.34
N SER A 695 28.42 1.80 -0.21
CA SER A 695 29.20 3.01 -0.09
C SER A 695 30.69 2.68 0.02
N VAL A 696 31.53 3.44 -0.68
CA VAL A 696 32.99 3.38 -0.56
C VAL A 696 33.47 4.78 -0.18
N THR A 697 33.85 4.94 1.08
CA THR A 697 34.49 6.19 1.54
C THR A 697 35.97 6.15 1.17
N VAL A 698 36.37 7.07 0.30
CA VAL A 698 37.75 7.25 -0.16
C VAL A 698 38.37 8.37 0.66
N ASN A 699 39.40 8.03 1.45
CA ASN A 699 40.22 9.00 2.15
C ASN A 699 41.40 9.41 1.25
N PRO A 700 41.71 10.71 1.12
CA PRO A 700 43.02 11.10 0.62
C PRO A 700 44.10 10.73 1.65
N VAL A 701 45.28 10.38 1.16
CA VAL A 701 46.46 10.01 1.98
C VAL A 701 47.74 10.69 1.53
N ASN A 702 47.74 11.38 0.40
CA ASN A 702 48.91 12.12 -0.10
C ASN A 702 48.65 13.63 -0.24
N SER A 703 47.45 14.09 0.11
CA SER A 703 47.01 15.49 0.06
C SER A 703 47.81 16.43 0.99
N VAL A 704 47.96 17.67 0.54
CA VAL A 704 48.75 18.71 1.22
C VAL A 704 47.89 19.47 2.23
N LYS A 705 47.97 19.05 3.49
CA LYS A 705 47.33 19.68 4.65
C LYS A 705 47.80 21.12 4.88
N ALA A 706 49.10 21.37 4.75
CA ALA A 706 49.69 22.71 4.87
C ALA A 706 51.10 22.80 4.27
N VAL A 707 51.48 23.99 3.79
CA VAL A 707 52.86 24.29 3.36
C VAL A 707 53.46 25.35 4.26
N TYR A 708 54.63 25.05 4.81
CA TYR A 708 55.40 25.91 5.69
C TYR A 708 56.73 26.30 5.05
N SER A 709 57.28 27.44 5.44
CA SER A 709 58.51 27.99 4.88
C SER A 709 59.48 28.46 5.98
N SER A 710 60.76 28.12 5.83
CA SER A 710 61.85 28.88 6.44
C SER A 710 62.23 30.04 5.51
N VAL A 711 63.39 30.67 5.73
CA VAL A 711 63.89 31.71 4.81
C VAL A 711 64.34 31.12 3.46
N ARG A 712 64.72 29.83 3.41
CA ARG A 712 65.32 29.20 2.19
C ARG A 712 64.92 27.73 1.97
N ALA A 713 63.93 27.23 2.68
CA ALA A 713 63.40 25.87 2.51
C ALA A 713 61.87 25.84 2.72
N PHE A 714 61.23 24.83 2.14
CA PHE A 714 59.82 24.51 2.36
C PHE A 714 59.67 23.18 3.11
N ALA A 715 58.56 23.04 3.82
CA ALA A 715 58.09 21.80 4.43
C ALA A 715 56.60 21.65 4.13
N VAL A 716 56.22 20.59 3.41
CA VAL A 716 54.84 20.18 3.16
C VAL A 716 54.44 19.21 4.26
N LEU A 717 53.42 19.55 5.03
CA LEU A 717 52.70 18.64 5.91
C LEU A 717 51.57 17.99 5.11
N LYS A 718 51.46 16.67 5.19
CA LYS A 718 50.38 15.88 4.58
C LYS A 718 49.30 15.53 5.59
N ASP A 719 48.13 15.11 5.09
CA ASP A 719 47.01 14.73 5.96
C ASP A 719 47.25 13.47 6.79
N ASP A 720 48.14 12.57 6.34
CA ASP A 720 48.65 11.43 7.13
C ASP A 720 49.60 11.83 8.28
N GLY A 721 49.92 13.13 8.42
CA GLY A 721 50.86 13.64 9.41
C GLY A 721 52.33 13.45 9.07
N SER A 722 52.66 13.04 7.83
CA SER A 722 54.04 13.00 7.33
C SER A 722 54.51 14.35 6.77
N VAL A 723 55.83 14.56 6.66
CA VAL A 723 56.41 15.82 6.17
C VAL A 723 57.49 15.64 5.11
N VAL A 724 57.28 16.25 3.94
CA VAL A 724 58.24 16.35 2.83
C VAL A 724 58.97 17.69 2.91
N THR A 725 60.31 17.72 2.74
CA THR A 725 61.10 18.97 2.83
C THR A 725 62.07 19.15 1.66
N TRP A 726 62.30 20.39 1.23
CA TRP A 726 63.26 20.72 0.16
C TRP A 726 63.74 22.18 0.22
N GLY A 727 64.79 22.52 -0.55
CA GLY A 727 65.39 23.86 -0.62
C GLY A 727 66.86 23.87 -0.16
N ASP A 728 67.30 24.93 0.54
CA ASP A 728 68.63 24.91 1.15
C ASP A 728 68.68 23.83 2.24
N ARG A 729 69.47 22.79 1.94
CA ARG A 729 69.73 21.62 2.79
C ARG A 729 69.96 21.98 4.26
N ALA A 730 70.68 23.07 4.51
CA ALA A 730 71.03 23.45 5.86
C ALA A 730 69.91 24.26 6.51
N GLU A 731 69.28 25.20 5.79
CA GLU A 731 68.22 26.06 6.35
C GLU A 731 66.82 25.37 6.43
N GLY A 732 66.79 24.04 6.42
CA GLY A 732 65.62 23.20 6.70
C GLY A 732 65.20 22.23 5.58
N GLY A 733 65.82 22.30 4.40
CA GLY A 733 65.48 21.51 3.21
C GLY A 733 66.07 20.10 3.16
N ASP A 734 66.44 19.54 4.31
CA ASP A 734 66.85 18.15 4.49
C ASP A 734 66.39 17.68 5.87
N SER A 735 65.39 16.81 5.89
CA SER A 735 64.84 16.15 7.08
C SER A 735 65.32 14.70 7.23
N SER A 736 66.25 14.19 6.40
CA SER A 736 66.60 12.76 6.32
C SER A 736 67.23 12.12 7.57
N TYR A 737 67.44 12.92 8.62
CA TYR A 737 67.99 12.52 9.91
C TYR A 737 67.00 12.68 11.08
N VAL A 738 65.74 13.02 10.83
CA VAL A 738 64.64 13.13 11.82
C VAL A 738 63.39 12.38 11.33
N THR A 739 62.63 11.78 12.25
CA THR A 739 61.35 11.13 11.90
C THR A 739 60.21 12.15 11.98
N LEU A 740 59.70 12.55 10.81
CA LEU A 740 58.60 13.49 10.67
C LEU A 740 57.30 12.74 10.33
N ASP A 741 56.79 12.05 11.33
CA ASP A 741 55.55 11.27 11.36
C ASP A 741 54.64 11.77 12.50
N HIS A 742 53.31 11.64 12.36
CA HIS A 742 52.33 12.10 13.36
C HIS A 742 52.52 13.59 13.75
N ILE A 743 52.73 14.43 12.73
CA ILE A 743 52.93 15.86 12.88
C ILE A 743 51.58 16.60 12.83
N GLN A 744 51.31 17.35 13.89
CA GLN A 744 50.14 18.21 13.99
C GLN A 744 50.33 19.51 13.19
N THR A 745 51.48 20.17 13.37
CA THR A 745 51.81 21.48 12.76
C THR A 745 53.32 21.75 12.81
N ILE A 746 53.80 22.67 11.96
CA ILE A 746 55.22 23.05 11.85
C ILE A 746 55.41 24.54 12.12
N TYR A 747 56.45 24.88 12.87
CA TYR A 747 56.88 26.24 13.14
C TYR A 747 58.28 26.46 12.55
N SER A 748 58.58 27.66 12.05
CA SER A 748 59.88 27.97 11.45
C SER A 748 60.59 29.13 12.16
N ASN A 749 61.91 29.15 12.02
CA ASN A 749 62.74 30.34 12.17
C ASN A 749 63.54 30.56 10.87
N ARG A 750 64.50 31.48 10.86
CA ARG A 750 65.33 31.77 9.68
C ARG A 750 66.06 30.55 9.10
N ALA A 751 66.53 29.61 9.92
CA ALA A 751 67.46 28.55 9.47
C ALA A 751 67.05 27.14 9.92
N GLY A 752 65.79 26.93 10.30
CA GLY A 752 65.29 25.62 10.70
C GLY A 752 63.81 25.61 11.07
N PHE A 753 63.33 24.41 11.35
CA PHE A 753 61.95 24.10 11.68
C PHE A 753 61.84 23.37 13.02
N ALA A 754 60.69 23.49 13.66
CA ALA A 754 60.26 22.73 14.82
C ALA A 754 58.83 22.24 14.57
N ALA A 755 58.64 20.92 14.47
CA ALA A 755 57.33 20.30 14.27
C ALA A 755 56.78 19.80 15.62
N LEU A 756 55.53 20.16 15.90
CA LEU A 756 54.76 19.68 17.03
C LEU A 756 54.03 18.40 16.61
N LYS A 757 54.17 17.34 17.41
CA LYS A 757 53.54 16.05 17.22
C LYS A 757 52.16 15.97 17.88
N ASP A 758 51.33 15.04 17.42
CA ASP A 758 50.01 14.78 17.99
C ASP A 758 50.04 14.29 19.46
N ASP A 759 51.19 13.84 19.95
CA ASP A 759 51.43 13.48 21.37
C ASP A 759 51.95 14.64 22.25
N GLY A 760 52.04 15.85 21.71
CA GLY A 760 52.56 17.03 22.40
C GLY A 760 54.09 17.08 22.53
N SER A 761 54.83 16.19 21.85
CA SER A 761 56.29 16.26 21.72
C SER A 761 56.74 17.12 20.53
N VAL A 762 58.02 17.52 20.51
CA VAL A 762 58.57 18.37 19.43
C VAL A 762 59.84 17.76 18.83
N VAL A 763 59.94 17.81 17.49
CA VAL A 763 61.14 17.44 16.72
C VAL A 763 61.65 18.64 15.91
N THR A 764 62.97 18.84 15.84
CA THR A 764 63.58 20.02 15.18
C THR A 764 64.63 19.63 14.15
N TRP A 765 64.75 20.42 13.07
CA TRP A 765 65.79 20.23 12.04
C TRP A 765 66.18 21.56 11.37
N GLY A 766 67.19 21.55 10.50
CA GLY A 766 67.85 22.74 9.95
C GLY A 766 69.28 22.93 10.48
N TRP A 767 69.74 24.18 10.68
CA TRP A 767 71.11 24.48 11.14
C TRP A 767 71.37 23.88 12.54
N GLY A 768 71.96 22.69 12.58
CA GLY A 768 72.44 21.98 13.77
C GLY A 768 73.66 22.62 14.46
N TRP A 769 73.81 23.95 14.37
CA TRP A 769 74.61 24.71 15.31
C TRP A 769 73.67 25.18 16.42
N SER A 770 74.06 24.95 17.69
CA SER A 770 73.29 25.31 18.89
C SER A 770 72.99 26.81 19.05
N SER A 771 73.42 27.65 18.10
CA SER A 771 73.06 29.06 18.01
C SER A 771 71.77 29.36 17.24
N ILE A 772 71.22 28.45 16.42
CA ILE A 772 70.04 28.75 15.56
C ILE A 772 68.85 27.76 15.69
N GLY A 773 68.78 27.03 16.82
CA GLY A 773 67.56 26.31 17.23
C GLY A 773 67.17 25.05 16.45
N GLY A 774 67.89 24.67 15.38
CA GLY A 774 67.67 23.41 14.67
C GLY A 774 68.05 22.15 15.48
N ASP A 775 68.87 22.32 16.53
CA ASP A 775 69.16 21.31 17.54
C ASP A 775 68.45 21.67 18.87
N SER A 776 67.61 20.73 19.33
CA SER A 776 66.85 20.76 20.59
C SER A 776 67.24 19.62 21.55
N SER A 777 68.25 18.81 21.23
CA SER A 777 68.59 17.56 21.95
C SER A 777 69.01 17.71 23.43
N TYR A 778 69.12 18.94 23.91
CA TYR A 778 69.47 19.33 25.28
C TYR A 778 68.29 19.93 26.09
N VAL A 779 67.06 19.93 25.54
CA VAL A 779 65.83 20.38 26.22
C VAL A 779 64.71 19.32 26.15
N THR A 780 63.81 19.30 27.14
CA THR A 780 62.68 18.36 27.18
C THR A 780 61.39 19.03 26.66
N LEU A 781 61.07 18.75 25.41
CA LEU A 781 59.91 19.27 24.69
C LEU A 781 58.80 18.21 24.64
N GLU A 782 58.03 18.17 25.71
CA GLU A 782 56.87 17.30 25.97
C GLU A 782 55.76 18.16 26.60
N ASN A 783 54.49 17.86 26.30
CA ASN A 783 53.30 18.64 26.71
C ASN A 783 53.40 20.10 26.21
N VAL A 784 53.76 20.26 24.93
CA VAL A 784 53.90 21.56 24.25
C VAL A 784 52.60 21.90 23.55
N GLN A 785 52.04 23.06 23.88
CA GLN A 785 50.81 23.57 23.28
C GLN A 785 51.08 24.36 21.98
N THR A 786 52.16 25.14 21.94
CA THR A 786 52.51 26.01 20.80
C THR A 786 53.98 26.40 20.86
N ILE A 787 54.62 26.55 19.70
CA ILE A 787 56.00 27.04 19.59
C ILE A 787 56.00 28.45 19.00
N TYR A 788 56.68 29.35 19.68
CA TYR A 788 56.98 30.69 19.22
C TYR A 788 58.42 30.75 18.72
N SER A 789 58.69 31.55 17.71
CA SER A 789 60.05 31.80 17.23
C SER A 789 60.40 33.28 17.29
N ASN A 790 61.70 33.54 17.36
CA ASN A 790 62.29 34.78 16.88
C ASN A 790 63.19 34.45 15.69
N ARG A 791 63.91 35.44 15.14
CA ARG A 791 64.72 35.24 13.93
C ARG A 791 65.66 34.04 13.99
N ASN A 792 66.21 33.68 15.16
CA ASN A 792 67.19 32.59 15.28
C ASN A 792 66.87 31.54 16.38
N VAL A 793 65.90 31.73 17.27
CA VAL A 793 65.66 30.82 18.40
C VAL A 793 64.17 30.55 18.63
N PHE A 794 63.87 29.49 19.38
CA PHE A 794 62.50 29.03 19.65
C PHE A 794 62.17 29.08 21.15
N ALA A 795 60.87 29.20 21.44
CA ALA A 795 60.27 29.15 22.77
C ALA A 795 58.96 28.35 22.72
N ALA A 796 58.93 27.16 23.33
CA ALA A 796 57.74 26.33 23.44
C ALA A 796 56.94 26.70 24.70
N LEU A 797 55.68 27.08 24.51
CA LEU A 797 54.67 27.20 25.58
C LEU A 797 54.07 25.82 25.86
N LYS A 798 53.95 25.46 27.13
CA LYS A 798 53.43 24.17 27.60
C LYS A 798 52.02 24.28 28.15
N ASP A 799 51.34 23.13 28.25
CA ASP A 799 49.96 23.01 28.75
C ASP A 799 49.80 23.48 30.22
N ASP A 800 50.89 23.57 30.98
CA ASP A 800 50.94 24.11 32.35
C ASP A 800 51.22 25.63 32.43
N GLY A 801 51.28 26.32 31.28
CA GLY A 801 51.60 27.75 31.19
C GLY A 801 53.08 28.07 31.44
N SER A 802 53.97 27.08 31.44
CA SER A 802 55.42 27.27 31.49
C SER A 802 56.06 27.37 30.09
N VAL A 803 57.27 27.92 30.00
CA VAL A 803 57.99 28.09 28.72
C VAL A 803 59.41 27.52 28.75
N VAL A 804 59.75 26.74 27.72
CA VAL A 804 61.10 26.19 27.49
C VAL A 804 61.68 26.76 26.19
N THR A 805 62.91 27.27 26.24
CA THR A 805 63.59 27.91 25.09
C THR A 805 64.81 27.12 24.64
N TRP A 806 65.19 27.24 23.36
CA TRP A 806 66.43 26.65 22.84
C TRP A 806 67.02 27.42 21.66
N GLY A 807 68.32 27.25 21.41
CA GLY A 807 69.14 28.03 20.48
C GLY A 807 70.10 29.01 21.18
N SER A 808 70.56 30.05 20.49
CA SER A 808 71.55 31.01 21.04
C SER A 808 71.08 31.69 22.33
N PRO A 809 71.84 31.58 23.45
CA PRO A 809 71.53 32.28 24.69
C PRO A 809 71.42 33.81 24.53
N ASP A 810 72.34 34.42 23.78
CA ASP A 810 72.36 35.88 23.52
C ASP A 810 71.10 36.42 22.80
N TRP A 811 70.31 35.53 22.17
CA TRP A 811 69.10 35.85 21.41
C TRP A 811 67.82 35.36 22.12
N GLY A 812 67.91 34.87 23.35
CA GLY A 812 66.77 34.39 24.15
C GLY A 812 66.53 32.88 24.09
N GLY A 813 67.48 32.10 23.57
CA GLY A 813 67.45 30.63 23.63
C GLY A 813 67.73 30.05 25.02
N ASP A 814 68.22 30.88 25.96
CA ASP A 814 68.36 30.56 27.38
C ASP A 814 67.41 31.44 28.21
N SER A 815 66.41 30.82 28.82
CA SER A 815 65.43 31.44 29.73
C SER A 815 65.74 31.20 31.22
N SER A 816 66.82 30.48 31.57
CA SER A 816 67.07 29.97 32.93
C SER A 816 67.19 31.02 34.04
N ASN A 817 67.33 32.30 33.67
CA ASN A 817 67.42 33.44 34.58
C ASN A 817 66.07 34.16 34.77
N VAL A 818 64.96 33.63 34.24
CA VAL A 818 63.65 34.30 34.14
C VAL A 818 62.50 33.35 34.48
N THR A 819 61.54 33.79 35.30
CA THR A 819 60.37 32.98 35.71
C THR A 819 59.24 33.05 34.68
N LEU A 820 59.25 32.10 33.74
CA LEU A 820 58.24 31.92 32.71
C LEU A 820 57.18 30.89 33.16
N GLU A 821 56.22 31.37 33.94
CA GLU A 821 55.07 30.64 34.49
C GLU A 821 53.81 31.50 34.35
N ASN A 822 52.64 30.86 34.12
CA ASN A 822 51.35 31.52 33.84
C ASN A 822 51.45 32.44 32.61
N ILE A 823 52.06 31.92 31.54
CA ILE A 823 52.24 32.62 30.27
C ILE A 823 51.04 32.32 29.37
N GLN A 824 50.39 33.39 28.88
CA GLN A 824 49.28 33.29 27.93
C GLN A 824 49.79 33.24 26.48
N THR A 825 50.79 34.05 26.14
CA THR A 825 51.35 34.14 24.78
C THR A 825 52.73 34.81 24.77
N ILE A 826 53.50 34.60 23.71
CA ILE A 826 54.88 35.12 23.56
C ILE A 826 54.99 35.96 22.28
N TYR A 827 55.51 37.18 22.43
CA TYR A 827 55.83 38.09 21.34
C TYR A 827 57.35 38.16 21.13
N SER A 828 57.80 38.44 19.90
CA SER A 828 59.22 38.48 19.55
C SER A 828 59.60 39.64 18.62
N ASN A 829 60.91 39.92 18.56
CA ASN A 829 61.53 40.73 17.50
C ASN A 829 62.73 39.98 16.90
N GLU A 830 63.71 40.62 16.24
CA GLU A 830 64.84 39.85 15.68
C GLU A 830 65.70 39.13 16.75
N ARG A 831 65.70 39.53 18.03
CA ARG A 831 66.67 39.03 19.05
C ARG A 831 66.17 38.92 20.50
N ALA A 832 64.91 39.23 20.77
CA ALA A 832 64.35 39.24 22.12
C ALA A 832 62.91 38.72 22.12
N PHE A 833 62.44 38.34 23.31
CA PHE A 833 61.08 37.91 23.57
C PHE A 833 60.44 38.73 24.68
N ALA A 834 59.11 38.84 24.62
CA ALA A 834 58.25 39.41 25.65
C ALA A 834 57.01 38.50 25.81
N ALA A 835 56.88 37.83 26.95
CA ALA A 835 55.74 36.97 27.24
C ALA A 835 54.69 37.72 28.09
N LEU A 836 53.44 37.68 27.65
CA LEU A 836 52.28 38.19 28.35
C LEU A 836 51.73 37.11 29.29
N LYS A 837 51.40 37.51 30.51
CA LYS A 837 50.87 36.63 31.56
C LYS A 837 49.35 36.77 31.70
N ASP A 838 48.73 35.76 32.32
CA ASP A 838 47.27 35.74 32.60
C ASP A 838 46.79 36.90 33.49
N ASP A 839 47.69 37.55 34.25
CA ASP A 839 47.41 38.74 35.05
C ASP A 839 47.59 40.08 34.30
N GLY A 840 47.91 40.03 33.00
CA GLY A 840 48.18 41.20 32.17
C GLY A 840 49.56 41.84 32.41
N SER A 841 50.46 41.19 33.15
CA SER A 841 51.87 41.60 33.26
C SER A 841 52.74 41.00 32.15
N VAL A 842 53.89 41.62 31.87
CA VAL A 842 54.84 41.14 30.84
C VAL A 842 56.20 40.84 31.45
N VAL A 843 56.82 39.74 30.98
CA VAL A 843 58.20 39.37 31.30
C VAL A 843 59.04 39.24 30.03
N THR A 844 60.27 39.77 30.03
CA THR A 844 61.12 39.87 28.82
C THR A 844 62.46 39.17 28.98
N TRP A 845 63.03 38.66 27.88
CA TRP A 845 64.37 38.05 27.86
C TRP A 845 65.01 38.08 26.46
N GLY A 846 66.25 37.60 26.36
CA GLY A 846 67.08 37.70 25.16
C GLY A 846 67.90 38.99 25.11
N TYR A 847 68.22 39.49 23.91
CA TYR A 847 69.19 40.56 23.75
C TYR A 847 68.68 41.88 24.36
N SER A 848 69.35 42.35 25.43
CA SER A 848 68.85 43.44 26.28
C SER A 848 68.59 44.75 25.53
N VAL A 849 69.48 45.13 24.61
CA VAL A 849 69.34 46.34 23.76
C VAL A 849 68.13 46.26 22.83
N TYR A 850 67.69 45.04 22.47
CA TYR A 850 66.49 44.80 21.67
C TYR A 850 65.24 44.61 22.54
N GLY A 851 65.27 45.03 23.81
CA GLY A 851 64.11 44.98 24.71
C GLY A 851 63.96 43.66 25.48
N GLY A 852 64.98 42.80 25.46
CA GLY A 852 65.08 41.69 26.44
C GLY A 852 65.20 42.21 27.88
N ASP A 853 65.68 43.45 28.07
CA ASP A 853 65.59 44.20 29.32
C ASP A 853 64.46 45.24 29.23
N SER A 854 63.49 45.11 30.14
CA SER A 854 62.33 45.99 30.34
C SER A 854 62.31 46.64 31.74
N SER A 855 63.37 46.51 32.54
CA SER A 855 63.43 46.92 33.96
C SER A 855 63.24 48.42 34.24
N TYR A 856 63.23 49.24 33.17
CA TYR A 856 63.03 50.69 33.19
C TYR A 856 61.63 51.14 32.72
N VAL A 857 60.71 50.21 32.44
CA VAL A 857 59.30 50.47 32.09
C VAL A 857 58.35 49.67 32.99
N THR A 858 57.07 50.03 33.00
CA THR A 858 56.03 49.34 33.79
C THR A 858 55.04 48.66 32.84
N LEU A 859 55.15 47.33 32.73
CA LEU A 859 54.39 46.49 31.81
C LEU A 859 53.33 45.67 32.59
N ASP A 860 52.31 46.39 33.02
CA ASP A 860 51.10 45.91 33.70
C ASP A 860 49.85 46.30 32.89
N HIS A 861 48.75 45.54 33.05
CA HIS A 861 47.49 45.74 32.33
C HIS A 861 47.66 45.80 30.80
N VAL A 862 48.63 45.04 30.27
CA VAL A 862 48.91 44.91 28.84
C VAL A 862 47.86 44.03 28.17
N GLN A 863 47.38 44.48 27.01
CA GLN A 863 46.44 43.76 26.16
C GLN A 863 47.18 42.95 25.08
N THR A 864 48.20 43.55 24.47
CA THR A 864 49.00 42.96 23.38
C THR A 864 50.31 43.71 23.19
N ILE A 865 51.28 43.10 22.49
CA ILE A 865 52.61 43.68 22.25
C ILE A 865 52.92 43.65 20.75
N TYR A 866 53.42 44.77 20.24
CA TYR A 866 53.86 44.93 18.86
C TYR A 866 55.39 45.13 18.81
N SER A 867 56.02 44.83 17.68
CA SER A 867 57.48 44.86 17.54
C SER A 867 57.96 45.43 16.21
N THR A 868 59.00 46.26 16.26
CA THR A 868 59.89 46.45 15.11
C THR A 868 60.97 45.36 15.12
N SER A 869 62.00 45.43 14.28
CA SER A 869 63.11 44.44 14.35
C SER A 869 63.88 44.47 15.67
N SER A 870 63.83 45.57 16.42
CA SER A 870 64.73 45.83 17.56
C SER A 870 64.08 46.55 18.75
N ALA A 871 62.77 46.80 18.74
CA ALA A 871 62.03 47.42 19.82
C ALA A 871 60.63 46.82 19.99
N PHE A 872 60.01 47.06 21.15
CA PHE A 872 58.65 46.64 21.48
C PHE A 872 57.76 47.83 21.86
N ALA A 873 56.45 47.68 21.64
CA ALA A 873 55.40 48.59 22.07
C ALA A 873 54.22 47.77 22.63
N ALA A 874 53.99 47.85 23.94
CA ALA A 874 52.84 47.21 24.59
C ALA A 874 51.65 48.16 24.60
N LEU A 875 50.53 47.72 24.03
CA LEU A 875 49.22 48.38 24.15
C LEU A 875 48.55 47.90 25.44
N LYS A 876 48.03 48.83 26.24
CA LYS A 876 47.33 48.55 27.50
C LYS A 876 45.82 48.62 27.35
N ASN A 877 45.13 47.97 28.29
CA ASN A 877 43.67 47.91 28.39
C ASN A 877 42.96 49.28 28.52
N ASP A 878 43.70 50.38 28.70
CA ASP A 878 43.20 51.77 28.72
C ASP A 878 43.47 52.55 27.43
N GLY A 879 43.98 51.89 26.38
CA GLY A 879 44.36 52.52 25.11
C GLY A 879 45.66 53.33 25.17
N SER A 880 46.47 53.19 26.23
CA SER A 880 47.81 53.77 26.32
C SER A 880 48.89 52.80 25.83
N VAL A 881 50.05 53.33 25.42
CA VAL A 881 51.18 52.51 24.92
C VAL A 881 52.46 52.77 25.70
N VAL A 882 53.20 51.70 26.02
CA VAL A 882 54.52 51.73 26.64
C VAL A 882 55.55 51.08 25.71
N THR A 883 56.66 51.78 25.41
CA THR A 883 57.69 51.31 24.47
C THR A 883 59.03 51.06 25.13
N TRP A 884 59.78 50.06 24.66
CA TRP A 884 61.13 49.76 25.16
C TRP A 884 62.00 49.05 24.10
N GLY A 885 63.28 48.81 24.40
CA GLY A 885 64.27 48.29 23.45
C GLY A 885 65.01 49.40 22.68
N TYR A 886 65.34 49.16 21.41
CA TYR A 886 66.27 50.02 20.69
C TYR A 886 65.64 51.38 20.33
N ARG A 887 66.09 52.43 21.04
CA ARG A 887 65.52 53.79 21.01
C ARG A 887 65.26 54.33 19.59
N ALA A 888 66.23 54.20 18.70
CA ALA A 888 66.18 54.79 17.35
C ALA A 888 65.17 54.11 16.42
N GLU A 889 64.68 52.91 16.78
CA GLU A 889 63.83 52.07 15.93
C GLU A 889 62.50 51.72 16.64
N GLY A 890 62.02 52.63 17.50
CA GLY A 890 60.69 52.58 18.12
C GLY A 890 60.68 52.45 19.63
N GLY A 891 61.82 52.12 20.27
CA GLY A 891 61.89 51.95 21.73
C GLY A 891 61.75 53.26 22.53
N ASP A 892 61.94 54.41 21.88
CA ASP A 892 61.73 55.74 22.47
C ASP A 892 60.53 56.43 21.82
N SER A 893 59.45 56.59 22.58
CA SER A 893 58.20 57.25 22.19
C SER A 893 58.02 58.63 22.84
N SER A 894 59.04 59.16 23.51
CA SER A 894 58.94 60.39 24.33
C SER A 894 58.62 61.68 23.53
N THR A 895 58.62 61.62 22.21
CA THR A 895 58.26 62.72 21.29
C THR A 895 56.80 62.69 20.82
N VAL A 896 56.01 61.68 21.19
CA VAL A 896 54.61 61.49 20.74
C VAL A 896 53.65 61.23 21.91
N THR A 897 52.34 61.29 21.65
CA THR A 897 51.29 61.03 22.67
C THR A 897 50.46 59.82 22.27
N LEU A 898 50.74 58.69 22.93
CA LEU A 898 50.14 57.38 22.65
C LEU A 898 49.06 57.05 23.70
N ASN A 899 47.87 57.55 23.42
CA ASN A 899 46.62 57.37 24.16
C ASN A 899 45.46 57.26 23.15
N HIS A 900 44.37 56.58 23.51
CA HIS A 900 43.28 56.27 22.57
C HIS A 900 43.78 55.53 21.32
N VAL A 901 44.72 54.60 21.53
CA VAL A 901 45.30 53.76 20.48
C VAL A 901 44.48 52.47 20.40
N GLN A 902 43.96 52.20 19.21
CA GLN A 902 43.19 50.99 18.90
C GLN A 902 44.12 49.82 18.54
N THR A 903 45.16 50.10 17.75
CA THR A 903 46.15 49.12 17.28
C THR A 903 47.45 49.80 16.84
N ILE A 904 48.54 49.04 16.70
CA ILE A 904 49.84 49.54 16.27
C ILE A 904 50.33 48.72 15.07
N TYR A 905 50.77 49.41 14.03
CA TYR A 905 51.43 48.84 12.87
C TYR A 905 52.93 49.13 12.94
N SER A 906 53.74 48.25 12.36
CA SER A 906 55.20 48.30 12.50
C SER A 906 55.89 47.87 11.21
N ASN A 907 56.81 48.70 10.72
CA ASN A 907 57.85 48.21 9.82
C ASN A 907 59.10 47.82 10.60
N ARG A 908 60.16 47.47 9.86
CA ARG A 908 61.42 47.02 10.44
C ARG A 908 62.03 48.00 11.46
N ASN A 909 61.79 49.30 11.31
CA ASN A 909 62.50 50.34 12.06
C ASN A 909 61.58 51.43 12.68
N ALA A 910 60.26 51.36 12.52
CA ALA A 910 59.33 52.38 12.97
C ALA A 910 57.93 51.82 13.26
N PHE A 911 57.17 52.54 14.09
CA PHE A 911 55.79 52.25 14.47
C PHE A 911 54.82 53.33 13.96
N ALA A 912 53.58 52.93 13.73
CA ALA A 912 52.43 53.78 13.42
C ALA A 912 51.21 53.29 14.22
N ALA A 913 50.81 54.04 15.24
CA ALA A 913 49.62 53.73 16.06
C ALA A 913 48.37 54.36 15.44
N LEU A 914 47.37 53.53 15.14
CA LEU A 914 46.03 53.96 14.74
C LEU A 914 45.18 54.22 15.99
N LYS A 915 44.42 55.31 15.98
CA LYS A 915 43.61 55.77 17.12
C LYS A 915 42.12 55.56 16.93
N ASP A 916 41.40 55.60 18.05
CA ASP A 916 39.94 55.50 18.15
C ASP A 916 39.17 56.54 17.29
N ASP A 917 39.85 57.61 16.83
CA ASP A 917 39.33 58.68 15.98
C ASP A 917 39.77 58.58 14.50
N GLY A 918 40.39 57.47 14.09
CA GLY A 918 40.89 57.26 12.73
C GLY A 918 42.16 58.04 12.39
N SER A 919 42.80 58.70 13.38
CA SER A 919 44.10 59.38 13.18
C SER A 919 45.29 58.45 13.47
N VAL A 920 46.46 58.76 12.88
CA VAL A 920 47.67 57.95 13.06
C VAL A 920 48.84 58.76 13.65
N VAL A 921 49.51 58.17 14.64
CA VAL A 921 50.70 58.74 15.29
C VAL A 921 51.92 57.83 15.06
N THR A 922 52.99 58.36 14.46
CA THR A 922 54.18 57.59 14.06
C THR A 922 55.42 57.95 14.89
N TRP A 923 56.26 56.96 15.20
CA TRP A 923 57.57 57.20 15.85
C TRP A 923 58.61 56.14 15.48
N GLY A 924 59.85 56.31 15.95
CA GLY A 924 61.00 55.50 15.56
C GLY A 924 61.80 56.14 14.41
N ARG A 925 62.30 55.33 13.48
CA ARG A 925 63.27 55.79 12.48
C ARG A 925 62.64 56.65 11.40
N SER A 926 63.06 57.92 11.32
CA SER A 926 62.47 58.92 10.41
C SER A 926 62.54 58.54 8.93
N ASN A 927 63.67 58.00 8.45
CA ASN A 927 63.81 57.51 7.07
C ASN A 927 63.02 56.22 6.78
N SER A 928 62.33 55.66 7.77
CA SER A 928 61.42 54.52 7.63
C SER A 928 60.00 54.88 8.09
N GLY A 929 59.58 56.13 7.88
CA GLY A 929 58.19 56.53 8.16
C GLY A 929 57.86 56.77 9.64
N GLY A 930 58.84 56.71 10.55
CA GLY A 930 58.69 57.13 11.96
C GLY A 930 58.50 58.65 12.15
N TYR A 931 58.31 59.40 11.06
CA TYR A 931 57.99 60.82 11.05
C TYR A 931 57.06 61.13 9.87
N SER A 932 55.81 61.49 10.15
CA SER A 932 54.73 61.62 9.16
C SER A 932 54.31 63.06 8.83
N SER A 933 54.94 64.09 9.41
CA SER A 933 54.40 65.47 9.41
C SER A 933 54.27 66.16 8.03
N SER A 934 54.67 65.52 6.94
CA SER A 934 54.47 65.96 5.56
C SER A 934 53.19 65.41 4.92
N VAL A 935 52.41 64.61 5.67
CA VAL A 935 51.27 63.82 5.21
C VAL A 935 50.11 63.95 6.21
N THR A 936 48.88 64.02 5.71
CA THR A 936 47.67 63.98 6.56
C THR A 936 47.27 62.52 6.77
N LEU A 937 47.26 62.06 8.02
CA LEU A 937 46.87 60.70 8.40
C LEU A 937 45.63 60.75 9.30
N ASP A 938 44.49 60.91 8.64
CA ASP A 938 43.14 61.00 9.20
C ASP A 938 42.22 60.03 8.45
N HIS A 939 41.08 59.66 9.04
CA HIS A 939 40.09 58.74 8.40
C HIS A 939 40.74 57.43 7.89
N ILE A 940 41.74 56.92 8.63
CA ILE A 940 42.47 55.69 8.29
C ILE A 940 41.71 54.49 8.84
N GLU A 941 41.48 53.49 7.99
CA GLU A 941 40.92 52.19 8.37
C GLU A 941 42.02 51.19 8.75
N THR A 942 43.08 51.11 7.95
CA THR A 942 44.19 50.16 8.19
C THR A 942 45.51 50.64 7.57
N ILE A 943 46.63 50.06 8.01
CA ILE A 943 47.99 50.43 7.55
C ILE A 943 48.77 49.19 7.11
N TYR A 944 49.31 49.25 5.90
CA TYR A 944 50.23 48.27 5.33
C TYR A 944 51.66 48.80 5.37
N SER A 945 52.65 47.91 5.38
CA SER A 945 54.06 48.32 5.54
C SER A 945 55.06 47.33 4.94
N ASN A 946 56.06 47.85 4.24
CA ASN A 946 57.27 47.11 3.90
C ASN A 946 58.42 47.48 4.85
N TYR A 947 59.68 47.13 4.54
CA TYR A 947 60.80 47.39 5.45
C TYR A 947 61.16 48.88 5.65
N TYR A 948 60.67 49.78 4.80
CA TYR A 948 61.12 51.18 4.73
C TYR A 948 59.99 52.22 4.59
N ALA A 949 58.75 51.80 4.34
CA ALA A 949 57.60 52.68 4.12
C ALA A 949 56.29 52.09 4.68
N PHE A 950 55.31 52.97 4.82
CA PHE A 950 53.91 52.66 5.14
C PHE A 950 52.98 53.13 4.01
N ALA A 951 51.86 52.43 3.86
CA ALA A 951 50.74 52.79 2.99
C ALA A 951 49.45 52.57 3.79
N ALA A 952 48.73 53.64 4.13
CA ALA A 952 47.48 53.57 4.89
C ALA A 952 46.28 53.68 3.96
N LEU A 953 45.31 52.78 4.13
CA LEU A 953 44.02 52.77 3.46
C LEU A 953 43.01 53.60 4.27
N LYS A 954 42.27 54.47 3.58
CA LYS A 954 41.21 55.31 4.13
C LYS A 954 39.84 54.67 3.98
N ASP A 955 38.90 55.14 4.80
CA ASP A 955 37.47 54.76 4.76
C ASP A 955 36.75 55.09 3.43
N ASP A 956 37.36 55.91 2.56
CA ASP A 956 36.92 56.20 1.19
C ASP A 956 37.56 55.33 0.11
N GLY A 957 38.35 54.31 0.49
CA GLY A 957 39.05 53.41 -0.43
C GLY A 957 40.29 54.03 -1.09
N SER A 958 40.73 55.22 -0.67
CA SER A 958 41.98 55.84 -1.14
C SER A 958 43.18 55.51 -0.26
N VAL A 959 44.39 55.56 -0.81
CA VAL A 959 45.63 55.23 -0.10
C VAL A 959 46.55 56.44 0.05
N VAL A 960 47.16 56.58 1.23
CA VAL A 960 48.18 57.59 1.51
C VAL A 960 49.49 56.95 2.00
N THR A 961 50.63 57.35 1.43
CA THR A 961 51.95 56.71 1.68
C THR A 961 52.96 57.64 2.33
N TRP A 962 53.88 57.07 3.14
CA TRP A 962 55.01 57.81 3.69
C TRP A 962 56.19 56.89 4.07
N GLY A 963 57.38 57.48 4.20
CA GLY A 963 58.62 56.77 4.54
C GLY A 963 59.71 56.98 3.49
N GLU A 964 60.50 55.94 3.20
CA GLU A 964 61.51 56.01 2.14
C GLU A 964 60.82 56.03 0.76
N GLY A 965 60.97 57.13 0.02
CA GLY A 965 60.28 57.30 -1.28
C GLY A 965 60.56 56.17 -2.27
N GLY A 966 61.84 55.81 -2.45
CA GLY A 966 62.25 54.69 -3.29
C GLY A 966 61.84 53.29 -2.77
N GLY A 967 61.41 53.20 -1.51
CA GLY A 967 60.78 52.03 -0.91
C GLY A 967 59.25 52.07 -0.97
N GLY A 968 58.64 52.88 -1.85
CA GLY A 968 57.18 53.00 -1.97
C GLY A 968 56.52 53.99 -0.99
N GLY A 969 57.31 54.78 -0.24
CA GLY A 969 56.80 55.90 0.55
C GLY A 969 56.29 57.07 -0.31
N ASP A 970 56.70 57.12 -1.58
CA ASP A 970 56.20 58.03 -2.60
C ASP A 970 55.33 57.25 -3.60
N SER A 971 54.06 57.65 -3.71
CA SER A 971 53.04 57.09 -4.61
C SER A 971 52.57 58.11 -5.66
N SER A 972 53.25 59.26 -5.78
CA SER A 972 52.81 60.38 -6.65
C SER A 972 52.78 60.06 -8.17
N THR A 973 53.31 58.91 -8.58
CA THR A 973 53.29 58.41 -9.96
C THR A 973 52.12 57.48 -10.28
N VAL A 974 51.29 57.12 -9.29
CA VAL A 974 50.17 56.17 -9.43
C VAL A 974 48.85 56.75 -8.90
N THR A 975 47.73 56.08 -9.17
CA THR A 975 46.40 56.47 -8.67
C THR A 975 45.82 55.35 -7.81
N LEU A 976 45.78 55.61 -6.50
CA LEU A 976 45.41 54.65 -5.45
C LEU A 976 44.06 55.04 -4.84
N ASP A 977 43.02 54.74 -5.60
CA ASP A 977 41.59 54.86 -5.30
C ASP A 977 40.90 53.51 -5.54
N HIS A 978 39.77 53.26 -4.86
CA HIS A 978 39.02 51.99 -4.97
C HIS A 978 39.89 50.77 -4.62
N VAL A 979 40.75 50.89 -3.60
CA VAL A 979 41.69 49.84 -3.16
C VAL A 979 41.09 49.00 -2.04
N GLN A 980 41.09 47.68 -2.20
CA GLN A 980 40.64 46.74 -1.17
C GLN A 980 41.78 46.30 -0.25
N THR A 981 42.94 45.95 -0.82
CA THR A 981 44.08 45.45 -0.05
C THR A 981 45.41 45.89 -0.67
N ILE A 982 46.46 45.96 0.15
CA ILE A 982 47.82 46.25 -0.30
C ILE A 982 48.76 45.13 0.16
N ASN A 983 49.48 44.55 -0.80
CA ASN A 983 50.51 43.55 -0.56
C ASN A 983 51.90 44.17 -0.77
N SER A 984 52.93 43.61 -0.15
CA SER A 984 54.25 44.26 -0.13
C SER A 984 55.43 43.29 -0.14
N THR A 985 56.35 43.52 -1.08
CA THR A 985 57.72 43.03 -0.98
C THR A 985 58.50 43.87 0.04
N LYS A 986 59.82 43.68 0.21
CA LYS A 986 60.62 44.51 1.14
C LYS A 986 60.70 45.98 0.74
N ARG A 987 60.43 46.35 -0.52
CA ARG A 987 60.67 47.70 -1.08
C ARG A 987 59.63 48.20 -2.09
N ALA A 988 58.58 47.43 -2.35
CA ALA A 988 57.49 47.85 -3.21
C ALA A 988 56.14 47.49 -2.58
N PHE A 989 55.08 48.06 -3.14
CA PHE A 989 53.69 47.75 -2.82
C PHE A 989 52.94 47.39 -4.11
N ALA A 990 51.90 46.56 -3.95
CA ALA A 990 50.93 46.23 -4.97
C ALA A 990 49.52 46.32 -4.35
N ALA A 991 48.73 47.29 -4.79
CA ALA A 991 47.36 47.50 -4.34
C ALA A 991 46.39 46.78 -5.28
N LEU A 992 45.54 45.91 -4.72
CA LEU A 992 44.42 45.27 -5.42
C LEU A 992 43.17 46.15 -5.30
N LYS A 993 42.47 46.37 -6.41
CA LYS A 993 41.28 47.23 -6.50
C LYS A 993 39.96 46.46 -6.56
N ASP A 994 38.87 47.18 -6.33
CA ASP A 994 37.48 46.69 -6.41
C ASP A 994 37.09 46.07 -7.77
N ASP A 995 37.82 46.39 -8.84
CA ASP A 995 37.62 45.86 -10.19
C ASP A 995 38.54 44.68 -10.55
N GLY A 996 39.28 44.14 -9.57
CA GLY A 996 40.26 43.06 -9.79
C GLY A 996 41.53 43.51 -10.51
N SER A 997 41.75 44.82 -10.68
CA SER A 997 43.02 45.36 -11.22
C SER A 997 44.06 45.60 -10.13
N VAL A 998 45.34 45.61 -10.50
CA VAL A 998 46.46 45.84 -9.56
C VAL A 998 47.31 47.04 -9.98
N VAL A 999 47.66 47.89 -9.00
CA VAL A 999 48.56 49.04 -9.17
C VAL A 999 49.80 48.88 -8.31
N THR A 1000 51.00 48.97 -8.89
CA THR A 1000 52.29 48.76 -8.20
C THR A 1000 53.14 50.02 -8.11
N TRP A 1001 53.89 50.18 -7.03
CA TRP A 1001 54.85 51.29 -6.87
C TRP A 1001 55.99 50.96 -5.89
N GLY A 1002 57.06 51.75 -5.91
CA GLY A 1002 58.28 51.54 -5.11
C GLY A 1002 59.49 51.12 -5.95
N GLU A 1003 60.38 50.30 -5.40
CA GLU A 1003 61.58 49.84 -6.14
C GLU A 1003 61.18 48.89 -7.28
N GLY A 1004 61.43 49.30 -8.53
CA GLY A 1004 61.02 48.53 -9.72
C GLY A 1004 61.49 47.08 -9.72
N GLY A 1005 62.79 46.85 -9.44
CA GLY A 1005 63.38 45.51 -9.32
C GLY A 1005 62.90 44.71 -8.10
N GLY A 1006 62.22 45.36 -7.14
CA GLY A 1006 61.52 44.73 -6.02
C GLY A 1006 60.03 44.51 -6.29
N GLY A 1007 59.57 44.55 -7.54
CA GLY A 1007 58.16 44.37 -7.92
C GLY A 1007 57.34 45.67 -8.03
N GLY A 1008 57.97 46.84 -7.87
CA GLY A 1008 57.29 48.14 -8.04
C GLY A 1008 56.90 48.47 -9.49
N ASP A 1009 57.56 47.85 -10.46
CA ASP A 1009 57.27 47.94 -11.90
C ASP A 1009 56.59 46.65 -12.37
N SER A 1010 55.34 46.79 -12.82
CA SER A 1010 54.51 45.73 -13.37
C SER A 1010 54.24 45.92 -14.88
N SER A 1011 54.93 46.85 -15.56
CA SER A 1011 54.65 47.23 -16.95
C SER A 1011 54.87 46.12 -17.99
N THR A 1012 55.46 44.99 -17.58
CA THR A 1012 55.66 43.79 -18.41
C THR A 1012 54.55 42.74 -18.29
N VAL A 1013 53.56 42.93 -17.42
CA VAL A 1013 52.50 41.95 -17.11
C VAL A 1013 51.09 42.56 -17.11
N THR A 1014 50.06 41.73 -17.30
CA THR A 1014 48.65 42.16 -17.29
C THR A 1014 47.94 41.71 -16.02
N LEU A 1015 47.71 42.66 -15.11
CA LEU A 1015 47.13 42.44 -13.79
C LEU A 1015 45.66 42.91 -13.76
N GLU A 1016 44.81 42.07 -14.33
CA GLU A 1016 43.34 42.16 -14.37
C GLU A 1016 42.75 40.81 -13.96
N ASN A 1017 41.53 40.81 -13.40
CA ASN A 1017 40.85 39.63 -12.82
C ASN A 1017 41.71 38.92 -11.75
N VAL A 1018 42.39 39.71 -10.91
CA VAL A 1018 43.26 39.22 -9.84
C VAL A 1018 42.43 39.04 -8.57
N GLN A 1019 42.33 37.80 -8.10
CA GLN A 1019 41.67 37.47 -6.84
C GLN A 1019 42.57 37.83 -5.64
N LYS A 1020 43.88 37.57 -5.74
CA LYS A 1020 44.80 37.67 -4.60
C LYS A 1020 46.24 37.85 -5.04
N ILE A 1021 47.00 38.63 -4.28
CA ILE A 1021 48.44 38.86 -4.49
C ILE A 1021 49.22 38.18 -3.37
N TYR A 1022 50.33 37.55 -3.74
CA TYR A 1022 51.31 36.92 -2.87
C TYR A 1022 52.69 37.54 -3.14
N SER A 1023 53.62 37.48 -2.18
CA SER A 1023 54.92 38.17 -2.30
C SER A 1023 56.06 37.42 -1.61
N THR A 1024 57.18 37.27 -2.31
CA THR A 1024 58.49 37.11 -1.65
C THR A 1024 59.04 38.50 -1.31
N ASP A 1025 60.30 38.58 -0.91
CA ASP A 1025 60.96 39.84 -0.58
C ASP A 1025 61.14 40.84 -1.72
N TYR A 1026 61.14 40.39 -2.97
CA TYR A 1026 61.48 41.22 -4.15
C TYR A 1026 60.66 40.87 -5.39
N ALA A 1027 59.69 39.95 -5.27
CA ALA A 1027 58.79 39.59 -6.35
C ALA A 1027 57.36 39.35 -5.84
N PHE A 1028 56.40 39.51 -6.74
CA PHE A 1028 54.99 39.25 -6.52
C PHE A 1028 54.49 38.11 -7.43
N ALA A 1029 53.44 37.43 -6.98
CA ALA A 1029 52.64 36.49 -7.75
C ALA A 1029 51.15 36.83 -7.54
N ALA A 1030 50.43 37.14 -8.62
CA ALA A 1030 48.99 37.38 -8.60
C ALA A 1030 48.25 36.13 -9.07
N LEU A 1031 47.39 35.59 -8.21
CA LEU A 1031 46.43 34.54 -8.53
C LEU A 1031 45.17 35.18 -9.13
N LYS A 1032 44.69 34.64 -10.24
CA LYS A 1032 43.51 35.13 -10.97
C LYS A 1032 42.27 34.28 -10.72
N ASP A 1033 41.11 34.85 -11.06
CA ASP A 1033 39.80 34.20 -10.94
C ASP A 1033 39.65 32.93 -11.80
N ASP A 1034 40.53 32.72 -12.78
CA ASP A 1034 40.61 31.52 -13.62
C ASP A 1034 41.63 30.47 -13.13
N GLY A 1035 42.19 30.65 -11.93
CA GLY A 1035 43.21 29.76 -11.36
C GLY A 1035 44.60 29.89 -12.00
N SER A 1036 44.82 30.87 -12.89
CA SER A 1036 46.14 31.16 -13.46
C SER A 1036 46.95 32.11 -12.58
N VAL A 1037 48.29 32.08 -12.71
CA VAL A 1037 49.21 32.93 -11.92
C VAL A 1037 50.12 33.78 -12.81
N VAL A 1038 50.21 35.08 -12.50
CA VAL A 1038 51.09 36.05 -13.16
C VAL A 1038 52.12 36.58 -12.17
N THR A 1039 53.42 36.55 -12.52
CA THR A 1039 54.53 36.92 -11.62
C THR A 1039 55.36 38.08 -12.15
N TRP A 1040 55.91 38.91 -11.27
CA TRP A 1040 56.83 40.00 -11.63
C TRP A 1040 57.76 40.41 -10.48
N GLY A 1041 58.85 41.13 -10.79
CA GLY A 1041 59.90 41.51 -9.84
C GLY A 1041 61.23 40.80 -10.11
N ASP A 1042 62.07 40.63 -9.09
CA ASP A 1042 63.36 39.92 -9.25
C ASP A 1042 63.14 38.42 -9.57
N SER A 1043 63.75 37.95 -10.66
CA SER A 1043 63.58 36.58 -11.15
C SER A 1043 64.16 35.54 -10.18
N ASN A 1044 65.28 35.84 -9.51
CA ASN A 1044 65.85 34.98 -8.47
C ASN A 1044 64.96 34.90 -7.22
N SER A 1045 64.00 35.81 -7.09
CA SER A 1045 63.00 35.87 -6.02
C SER A 1045 61.63 35.35 -6.45
N GLY A 1046 61.50 34.74 -7.63
CA GLY A 1046 60.24 34.18 -8.14
C GLY A 1046 59.44 35.12 -9.05
N GLY A 1047 60.00 36.25 -9.47
CA GLY A 1047 59.38 37.18 -10.43
C GLY A 1047 59.32 36.66 -11.88
N ASP A 1048 59.98 35.54 -12.17
CA ASP A 1048 59.93 34.82 -13.44
C ASP A 1048 59.45 33.39 -13.18
N SER A 1049 58.26 33.06 -13.70
CA SER A 1049 57.64 31.73 -13.65
C SER A 1049 57.69 30.99 -14.99
N SER A 1050 58.40 31.51 -16.01
CA SER A 1050 58.36 30.99 -17.39
C SER A 1050 58.84 29.53 -17.57
N THR A 1051 59.41 28.93 -16.52
CA THR A 1051 59.82 27.52 -16.47
C THR A 1051 58.74 26.56 -15.95
N VAL A 1052 57.57 27.05 -15.50
CA VAL A 1052 56.50 26.25 -14.88
C VAL A 1052 55.10 26.62 -15.40
N THR A 1053 54.19 25.65 -15.48
CA THR A 1053 52.78 25.89 -15.82
C THR A 1053 51.97 26.17 -14.56
N LEU A 1054 51.56 27.42 -14.36
CA LEU A 1054 50.75 27.88 -13.24
C LEU A 1054 49.30 28.14 -13.68
N GLU A 1055 48.59 27.04 -13.86
CA GLU A 1055 47.15 26.92 -14.15
C GLU A 1055 46.56 25.98 -13.08
N ASN A 1056 45.26 26.14 -12.78
CA ASN A 1056 44.52 25.38 -11.75
C ASN A 1056 45.18 25.48 -10.36
N VAL A 1057 45.57 26.70 -9.96
CA VAL A 1057 46.22 26.99 -8.67
C VAL A 1057 45.20 27.46 -7.64
N GLN A 1058 45.17 26.82 -6.47
CA GLN A 1058 44.30 27.20 -5.35
C GLN A 1058 44.93 28.28 -4.47
N THR A 1059 46.23 28.14 -4.18
CA THR A 1059 46.94 29.06 -3.28
C THR A 1059 48.45 29.00 -3.50
N ILE A 1060 49.14 30.04 -3.06
CA ILE A 1060 50.59 30.22 -3.22
C ILE A 1060 51.22 30.46 -1.83
N TYR A 1061 52.38 29.86 -1.61
CA TYR A 1061 53.24 30.01 -0.44
C TYR A 1061 54.60 30.55 -0.88
N SER A 1062 55.32 31.24 0.01
CA SER A 1062 56.52 32.03 -0.36
C SER A 1062 57.60 32.02 0.72
N THR A 1063 58.87 31.88 0.32
CA THR A 1063 60.02 32.11 1.23
C THR A 1063 60.44 33.58 1.25
N SER A 1064 60.98 34.05 2.40
CA SER A 1064 61.51 35.41 2.60
C SER A 1064 63.02 35.34 2.83
N THR A 1065 63.82 36.24 2.26
CA THR A 1065 65.29 36.19 2.27
C THR A 1065 65.93 36.79 3.53
N ASP A 1066 67.18 36.42 3.82
CA ASP A 1066 67.93 36.89 4.99
C ASP A 1066 68.58 38.29 4.79
N PRO A 1067 68.18 39.33 5.55
CA PRO A 1067 68.71 40.70 5.36
C PRO A 1067 70.20 40.89 5.74
N VAL A 1068 70.93 39.83 6.13
CA VAL A 1068 72.38 39.89 6.45
C VAL A 1068 73.27 39.37 5.31
N ARG A 1069 72.76 38.58 4.36
CA ARG A 1069 73.49 38.18 3.15
C ARG A 1069 73.28 39.19 2.02
N THR A 1070 73.91 40.37 2.13
CA THR A 1070 73.69 41.58 1.29
C THR A 1070 73.88 41.45 -0.24
N ASN A 1071 74.19 40.26 -0.76
CA ASN A 1071 74.61 40.05 -2.14
C ASN A 1071 73.80 38.96 -2.87
N VAL A 1072 72.74 38.41 -2.26
CA VAL A 1072 71.92 37.33 -2.84
C VAL A 1072 70.44 37.66 -2.64
N TYR A 1073 69.81 38.20 -3.68
CA TYR A 1073 68.35 38.17 -3.83
C TYR A 1073 67.99 36.75 -4.23
N SER A 1074 67.30 36.00 -3.35
CA SER A 1074 66.91 34.60 -3.63
C SER A 1074 65.76 34.18 -2.72
N GLY A 1075 64.55 34.19 -3.26
CA GLY A 1075 63.31 33.71 -2.64
C GLY A 1075 62.55 32.84 -3.64
N ALA A 1076 61.60 32.05 -3.17
CA ALA A 1076 60.86 31.11 -4.00
C ALA A 1076 59.37 31.11 -3.67
N PHE A 1077 58.57 30.67 -4.62
CA PHE A 1077 57.16 30.37 -4.43
C PHE A 1077 56.89 28.87 -4.59
N ALA A 1078 55.84 28.40 -3.93
CA ALA A 1078 55.24 27.08 -4.10
C ALA A 1078 53.73 27.26 -4.28
N ALA A 1079 53.15 26.76 -5.37
CA ALA A 1079 51.72 26.78 -5.64
C ALA A 1079 51.12 25.39 -5.40
N LEU A 1080 50.03 25.33 -4.63
CA LEU A 1080 49.17 24.14 -4.51
C LEU A 1080 48.10 24.18 -5.60
N LYS A 1081 47.90 23.07 -6.30
CA LYS A 1081 46.95 22.93 -7.40
C LYS A 1081 45.68 22.18 -7.04
N ASP A 1082 44.67 22.30 -7.90
CA ASP A 1082 43.40 21.58 -7.79
C ASP A 1082 43.54 20.05 -7.87
N ASP A 1083 44.62 19.54 -8.48
CA ASP A 1083 44.98 18.12 -8.48
C ASP A 1083 45.78 17.70 -7.22
N GLY A 1084 45.93 18.59 -6.23
CA GLY A 1084 46.71 18.34 -5.01
C GLY A 1084 48.23 18.46 -5.16
N SER A 1085 48.76 18.63 -6.38
CA SER A 1085 50.20 18.73 -6.61
C SER A 1085 50.81 20.08 -6.22
N VAL A 1086 52.10 20.10 -5.90
CA VAL A 1086 52.86 21.32 -5.54
C VAL A 1086 53.93 21.65 -6.58
N VAL A 1087 53.80 22.82 -7.20
CA VAL A 1087 54.73 23.35 -8.22
C VAL A 1087 55.51 24.54 -7.67
N THR A 1088 56.85 24.52 -7.78
CA THR A 1088 57.72 25.57 -7.22
C THR A 1088 58.51 26.33 -8.28
N TRP A 1089 58.82 27.60 -8.02
CA TRP A 1089 59.69 28.40 -8.89
C TRP A 1089 60.45 29.51 -8.14
N GLY A 1090 61.39 30.16 -8.82
CA GLY A 1090 62.25 31.20 -8.27
C GLY A 1090 63.62 30.68 -7.84
N GLY A 1091 64.14 31.19 -6.72
CA GLY A 1091 65.49 30.89 -6.23
C GLY A 1091 65.68 29.42 -5.88
N ARG A 1092 66.51 28.71 -6.67
CA ARG A 1092 66.88 27.30 -6.47
C ARG A 1092 67.29 27.02 -5.03
N ASP A 1093 68.28 27.76 -4.55
CA ASP A 1093 68.81 27.62 -3.18
C ASP A 1093 67.88 28.28 -2.13
N SER A 1094 66.60 28.50 -2.45
CA SER A 1094 65.56 29.00 -1.55
C SER A 1094 64.24 28.23 -1.67
N GLY A 1095 64.24 27.05 -2.31
CA GLY A 1095 63.06 26.17 -2.46
C GLY A 1095 62.38 26.20 -3.83
N GLY A 1096 62.90 26.98 -4.81
CA GLY A 1096 62.32 27.10 -6.15
C GLY A 1096 62.59 25.93 -7.09
N ASP A 1097 63.31 24.90 -6.63
CA ASP A 1097 63.58 23.65 -7.33
C ASP A 1097 63.19 22.48 -6.41
N SER A 1098 62.02 21.90 -6.65
CA SER A 1098 61.49 20.72 -5.95
C SER A 1098 61.78 19.40 -6.65
N SER A 1099 62.61 19.38 -7.71
CA SER A 1099 62.81 18.20 -8.57
C SER A 1099 63.45 16.98 -7.88
N SER A 1100 63.93 17.13 -6.65
CA SER A 1100 64.39 16.02 -5.81
C SER A 1100 63.28 15.29 -5.05
N VAL A 1101 62.07 15.85 -5.01
CA VAL A 1101 60.89 15.36 -4.25
C VAL A 1101 59.59 15.44 -5.07
N SER A 1102 59.67 15.55 -6.41
CA SER A 1102 58.49 15.67 -7.29
C SER A 1102 57.46 14.57 -7.08
N ASP A 1103 57.96 13.35 -6.86
CA ASP A 1103 57.21 12.11 -6.70
C ASP A 1103 56.58 12.01 -5.29
N GLU A 1104 56.97 12.90 -4.37
CA GLU A 1104 56.40 13.06 -3.02
C GLU A 1104 55.52 14.33 -2.92
N LEU A 1105 55.56 15.20 -3.92
CA LEU A 1105 54.78 16.45 -4.04
C LEU A 1105 53.68 16.37 -5.12
N SER A 1106 53.49 15.17 -5.69
CA SER A 1106 52.37 14.78 -6.53
C SER A 1106 51.59 13.69 -5.78
N PRO A 1107 50.26 13.58 -5.95
CA PRO A 1107 49.48 12.53 -5.30
C PRO A 1107 49.87 11.11 -5.73
#